data_AF-A0A7X3TJP1-F1
#
_entry.id   AF-A0A7X3TJP1-F1
#
_cell.length_a   1.000
_cell.length_b   1.000
_cell.length_c   1.000
_cell.angle_alpha   90.00
_cell.angle_beta   90.00
_cell.angle_gamma   90.00
#
_symmetry.space_group_name_H-M   'P 1'
#
loop_
_entity.id
_entity.type
_entity.pdbx_description
1 polymer ?
#
loop_
_entity_poly.entity_id
_entity_poly.type
_entity_poly.pdbx_seq_one_letter_code
_entity_poly.pdbx_strand_id
1 'polypeptide(L)'
;AGGGAGDSLRVACDLLVASAGRQPDIGVLSCAGARFHHGERTQTFELERLPPDVFAAGGVLRLTDLEALTCSGRIAGLEAAAACGASVAGELARERARLADLPGPARGSSIVRGPAAERRLAPGRKAFLDFDEDGTWKNAAQCAAYAFDVPELAKRFGNFGLGPGQYRVPGQNLAMAMAEIAERPVGSFAATTVRPPVIPPSLATLAGPNHDVHKRTPLHDDQASRGAVFRRAGPWQRARYFSADRQCLEEIRNVRENVGLLDSSPLGKFRIWGPDALRALQRVYVSDMTRARPGRCAYSAMCNDTGNIIDDGVVVRTGEDEFYFTTSSNRAGTTVEWLRFHTRYDGWDYNLVNLTDALASINVAGPNARRVLENITGAELSDEAFPYLGCREIEVGDGVAARCLRLGFVGELSYELHVQASYARYVWDLLWEAGAEYGIRPFGLEAQNCLRAEKGHVIIGTESEQRVTLLDIGMGWLWDREDLASGKVGAAALRHCEEQAGRLKLVGLRVDDPAGGDAGGGTARDVAHRPEDGALVVDGKRIAGFVCTTRHSETLGWQYGLALVEERLAERGRSLDLYESPGRRTVRSTATVVPPHFYDPKGQRLRTAPEGRPRRSGEASSPPAPAAHRRSPVRFDAAPARTERRAGWNVVLDYETDRAPTDALRQACLIDLSHRARWDVQHRDIRTVRPFGLDVPRTPGDVAVRDGLMINRMNGTQASIWHVGPGAPPAMPDGPHYTDTTDSHCWLALLGDSVPEVLESVTDLDLFDPARARPCLTQGPVLHVPCQVVTWRENAVLIAFSRGYGLTFVEALLESGRHAGLRPAGERLFTDWVRASDG
;
A
#
# COMPACT_ATOMS: atom_id res chain seq x y z
N ALA A 1 -19.19 70.69 21.93
CA ALA A 1 -18.09 71.29 22.72
C ALA A 1 -16.79 70.76 22.15
N GLY A 2 -15.89 71.65 21.73
CA GLY A 2 -14.62 71.28 21.10
C GLY A 2 -13.65 70.63 22.10
N GLY A 3 -12.98 69.56 21.67
CA GLY A 3 -11.79 69.03 22.31
C GLY A 3 -10.66 69.10 21.28
N GLY A 4 -9.62 69.87 21.59
CA GLY A 4 -8.52 70.18 20.66
C GLY A 4 -7.77 68.93 20.19
N ALA A 5 -7.24 69.01 18.97
CA ALA A 5 -6.20 68.11 18.51
C ALA A 5 -5.02 68.26 19.47
N GLY A 6 -4.72 67.21 20.24
CA GLY A 6 -3.56 67.20 21.14
C GLY A 6 -2.27 67.43 20.37
N ASP A 7 -1.33 68.17 20.97
CA ASP A 7 -0.02 68.44 20.37
C ASP A 7 0.69 67.13 20.00
N SER A 8 1.03 66.98 18.72
CA SER A 8 1.77 65.82 18.24
C SER A 8 3.26 66.01 18.50
N LEU A 9 3.86 65.15 19.32
CA LEU A 9 5.31 65.08 19.50
C LEU A 9 5.93 64.14 18.46
N ARG A 10 6.95 64.59 17.74
CA ARG A 10 7.76 63.73 16.86
C ARG A 10 9.04 63.32 17.59
N VAL A 11 9.22 62.02 17.78
CA VAL A 11 10.44 61.43 18.36
C VAL A 11 11.12 60.61 17.26
N ALA A 12 12.36 60.95 16.94
CA ALA A 12 13.17 60.15 16.04
C ALA A 12 13.56 58.84 16.75
N CYS A 13 13.17 57.70 16.19
CA CYS A 13 13.52 56.37 16.67
C CYS A 13 13.69 55.42 15.49
N ASP A 14 14.56 54.44 15.66
CA ASP A 14 14.78 53.30 14.77
C ASP A 14 14.02 52.04 15.25
N LEU A 15 13.66 52.00 16.54
CA LEU A 15 12.85 50.95 17.17
C LEU A 15 11.71 51.56 17.99
N LEU A 16 10.50 51.04 17.77
CA LEU A 16 9.34 51.29 18.62
C LEU A 16 8.96 50.01 19.37
N VAL A 17 9.19 49.98 20.68
CA VAL A 17 8.68 48.91 21.55
C VAL A 17 7.27 49.29 22.01
N ALA A 18 6.26 48.72 21.34
CA ALA A 18 4.86 48.96 21.67
C ALA A 18 4.34 47.89 22.64
N SER A 19 3.82 48.32 23.80
CA SER A 19 3.09 47.45 24.74
C SER A 19 1.63 47.90 24.83
N ALA A 20 0.77 47.30 24.00
CA ALA A 20 -0.67 47.57 23.97
C ALA A 20 -1.50 46.71 24.96
N GLY A 21 -0.83 45.93 25.81
CA GLY A 21 -1.43 44.98 26.73
C GLY A 21 -0.99 43.54 26.45
N ARG A 22 -1.49 42.59 27.26
CA ARG A 22 -1.25 41.15 27.09
C ARG A 22 -2.59 40.43 26.99
N GLN A 23 -2.75 39.54 26.02
CA GLN A 23 -3.92 38.69 25.90
C GLN A 23 -3.61 37.27 26.41
N PRO A 24 -4.55 36.62 27.12
CA PRO A 24 -4.45 35.20 27.43
C PRO A 24 -4.30 34.37 26.16
N ASP A 25 -3.40 33.38 26.17
CA ASP A 25 -3.46 32.35 25.14
C ASP A 25 -4.62 31.40 25.45
N ILE A 26 -5.74 31.65 24.77
CA ILE A 26 -6.98 30.89 24.94
C ILE A 26 -7.05 29.64 24.05
N GLY A 27 -6.07 29.41 23.15
CA GLY A 27 -6.30 28.50 22.01
C GLY A 27 -6.62 27.07 22.40
N VAL A 28 -5.80 26.49 23.28
CA VAL A 28 -6.00 25.11 23.75
C VAL A 28 -7.32 24.97 24.51
N LEU A 29 -7.64 25.91 25.41
CA LEU A 29 -8.89 25.88 26.16
C LEU A 29 -10.12 26.09 25.27
N SER A 30 -10.03 26.99 24.28
CA SER A 30 -11.08 27.20 23.28
C SER A 30 -11.32 25.95 22.44
N CYS A 31 -10.25 25.25 22.02
CA CYS A 31 -10.38 23.96 21.35
C CYS A 31 -10.97 22.87 22.24
N ALA A 32 -10.75 22.93 23.56
CA ALA A 32 -11.39 22.05 24.53
C ALA A 32 -12.87 22.42 24.79
N GLY A 33 -13.35 23.57 24.32
CA GLY A 33 -14.74 24.02 24.48
C GLY A 33 -14.95 25.03 25.62
N ALA A 34 -13.89 25.62 26.16
CA ALA A 34 -14.00 26.71 27.13
C ALA A 34 -14.67 27.95 26.51
N ARG A 35 -15.46 28.65 27.32
CA ARG A 35 -16.12 29.91 26.95
C ARG A 35 -15.38 31.08 27.57
N PHE A 36 -15.31 32.16 26.80
CA PHE A 36 -14.65 33.39 27.21
C PHE A 36 -15.59 34.58 26.97
N HIS A 37 -15.54 35.55 27.88
CA HIS A 37 -16.27 36.82 27.78
C HIS A 37 -15.30 37.99 27.91
N HIS A 38 -15.64 39.17 27.42
CA HIS A 38 -14.78 40.34 27.56
C HIS A 38 -14.97 41.00 28.95
N GLY A 39 -13.91 41.05 29.76
CA GLY A 39 -13.94 41.65 31.09
C GLY A 39 -13.79 43.17 31.05
N GLU A 40 -14.75 43.90 31.63
CA GLU A 40 -14.74 45.38 31.63
C GLU A 40 -13.58 45.97 32.45
N ARG A 41 -13.19 45.32 33.55
CA ARG A 41 -12.08 45.80 34.41
C ARG A 41 -10.71 45.48 33.84
N THR A 42 -10.56 44.32 33.21
CA THR A 42 -9.28 43.83 32.67
C THR A 42 -9.06 44.21 31.21
N GLN A 43 -10.12 44.64 30.50
CA GLN A 43 -10.12 44.97 29.08
C GLN A 43 -9.56 43.82 28.21
N THR A 44 -9.86 42.57 28.60
CA THR A 44 -9.41 41.35 27.91
C THR A 44 -10.44 40.24 28.01
N PHE A 45 -10.31 39.19 27.19
CA PHE A 45 -11.16 38.01 27.30
C PHE A 45 -10.80 37.18 28.55
N GLU A 46 -11.79 36.96 29.40
CA GLU A 46 -11.72 36.22 30.66
C GLU A 46 -12.46 34.89 30.52
N LEU A 47 -11.94 33.87 31.18
CA LEU A 47 -12.56 32.54 31.23
C LEU A 47 -13.91 32.62 31.93
N GLU A 48 -14.99 32.30 31.21
CA GLU A 48 -16.36 32.25 31.73
C GLU A 48 -16.71 30.85 32.23
N ARG A 49 -16.35 29.83 31.43
CA ARG A 49 -16.72 28.44 31.71
C ARG A 49 -15.69 27.48 31.16
N LEU A 50 -15.35 26.48 31.97
CA LEU A 50 -14.60 25.31 31.54
C LEU A 50 -15.56 24.13 31.28
N PRO A 51 -15.25 23.27 30.29
CA PRO A 51 -15.84 21.94 30.20
C PRO A 51 -15.53 21.09 31.44
N PRO A 52 -16.30 20.03 31.71
CA PRO A 52 -15.94 19.03 32.71
C PRO A 52 -14.52 18.50 32.51
N ASP A 53 -13.80 18.26 33.62
CA ASP A 53 -12.45 17.67 33.65
C ASP A 53 -11.36 18.48 32.90
N VAL A 54 -11.62 19.76 32.62
CA VAL A 54 -10.64 20.72 32.11
C VAL A 54 -10.36 21.75 33.19
N PHE A 55 -9.09 21.95 33.50
CA PHE A 55 -8.64 22.87 34.55
C PHE A 55 -7.72 23.93 33.95
N ALA A 56 -7.90 25.18 34.36
CA ALA A 56 -7.11 26.31 33.87
C ALA A 56 -6.26 26.89 35.00
N ALA A 57 -5.03 27.29 34.67
CA ALA A 57 -4.11 27.89 35.61
C ALA A 57 -3.24 28.95 34.95
N GLY A 58 -2.66 29.82 35.77
CA GLY A 58 -1.64 30.77 35.34
C GLY A 58 -2.21 31.97 34.59
N GLY A 59 -1.46 32.46 33.60
CA GLY A 59 -1.75 33.71 32.88
C GLY A 59 -3.07 33.70 32.10
N VAL A 60 -3.65 32.51 31.83
CA VAL A 60 -4.98 32.39 31.22
C VAL A 60 -6.09 32.89 32.15
N LEU A 61 -5.86 32.83 33.46
CA LEU A 61 -6.70 33.41 34.51
C LEU A 61 -6.37 34.88 34.80
N ARG A 62 -5.52 35.51 33.96
CA ARG A 62 -5.07 36.91 34.10
C ARG A 62 -4.22 37.20 35.34
N LEU A 63 -3.72 36.16 35.99
CA LEU A 63 -2.77 36.30 37.10
C LEU A 63 -1.40 36.73 36.55
N THR A 64 -0.76 37.67 37.25
CA THR A 64 0.55 38.21 36.87
C THR A 64 1.57 38.16 38.00
N ASP A 65 1.09 38.11 39.24
CA ASP A 65 1.90 37.82 40.42
C ASP A 65 2.40 36.36 40.40
N LEU A 66 3.68 36.17 40.70
CA LEU A 66 4.33 34.86 40.60
C LEU A 66 3.77 33.84 41.61
N GLU A 67 3.42 34.30 42.81
CA GLU A 67 2.82 33.43 43.82
C GLU A 67 1.39 33.06 43.43
N ALA A 68 0.60 34.01 42.92
CA ALA A 68 -0.75 33.75 42.44
C ALA A 68 -0.74 32.77 41.26
N LEU A 69 0.20 32.93 40.31
CA LEU A 69 0.42 31.99 39.21
C LEU A 69 0.70 30.58 39.73
N THR A 70 1.65 30.45 40.66
CA THR A 70 2.04 29.16 41.25
C THR A 70 0.87 28.51 42.02
N CYS A 71 0.17 29.29 42.82
CA CYS A 71 -0.98 28.85 43.61
C CYS A 71 -2.12 28.35 42.70
N SER A 72 -2.42 29.07 41.62
CA SER A 72 -3.42 28.63 40.64
C SER A 72 -3.03 27.32 39.94
N GLY A 73 -1.74 27.11 39.66
CA GLY A 73 -1.23 25.85 39.11
C GLY A 73 -1.41 24.68 40.07
N ARG A 74 -1.17 24.89 41.36
CA ARG A 74 -1.42 23.87 42.40
C ARG A 74 -2.89 23.54 42.51
N ILE A 75 -3.77 24.54 42.51
CA ILE A 75 -5.22 24.33 42.54
C ILE A 75 -5.65 23.48 41.34
N ALA A 76 -5.29 23.87 40.10
CA ALA A 76 -5.66 23.11 38.92
C ALA A 76 -5.12 21.68 38.92
N GLY A 77 -3.89 21.46 39.41
CA GLY A 77 -3.32 20.13 39.57
C GLY A 77 -4.05 19.28 40.62
N LEU A 78 -4.46 19.87 41.74
CA LEU A 78 -5.24 19.20 42.79
C LEU A 78 -6.66 18.91 42.33
N GLU A 79 -7.30 19.81 41.59
CA GLU A 79 -8.61 19.56 40.98
C GLU A 79 -8.54 18.41 39.96
N ALA A 80 -7.49 18.38 39.13
CA ALA A 80 -7.24 17.25 38.21
C ALA A 80 -7.00 15.94 38.96
N ALA A 81 -6.19 15.95 40.02
CA ALA A 81 -5.95 14.77 40.85
C ALA A 81 -7.24 14.28 41.53
N ALA A 82 -8.07 15.19 42.03
CA ALA A 82 -9.38 14.87 42.60
C ALA A 82 -10.33 14.25 41.57
N ALA A 83 -10.35 14.77 40.33
CA ALA A 83 -11.11 14.19 39.23
C ALA A 83 -10.64 12.77 38.87
N CYS A 84 -9.35 12.48 39.04
CA CYS A 84 -8.80 11.12 38.95
C CYS A 84 -9.00 10.25 40.21
N GLY A 85 -9.75 10.72 41.22
CA GLY A 85 -10.09 9.97 42.43
C GLY A 85 -9.12 10.12 43.60
N ALA A 86 -8.15 11.05 43.54
CA ALA A 86 -7.25 11.31 44.66
C ALA A 86 -7.95 12.07 45.79
N SER A 87 -7.67 11.69 47.05
CA SER A 87 -8.19 12.41 48.22
C SER A 87 -7.31 13.62 48.54
N VAL A 88 -7.68 14.78 47.99
CA VAL A 88 -6.90 16.03 48.11
C VAL A 88 -7.73 17.24 48.55
N ALA A 89 -8.91 16.99 49.14
CA ALA A 89 -9.86 18.05 49.51
C ALA A 89 -9.26 19.06 50.50
N GLY A 90 -8.43 18.58 51.44
CA GLY A 90 -7.75 19.41 52.43
C GLY A 90 -6.68 20.31 51.81
N GLU A 91 -5.82 19.76 50.94
CA GLU A 91 -4.82 20.51 50.17
C GLU A 91 -5.49 21.57 49.30
N LEU A 92 -6.55 21.18 48.58
CA LEU A 92 -7.28 22.06 47.68
C LEU A 92 -7.90 23.25 48.41
N ALA A 93 -8.52 23.00 49.57
CA ALA A 93 -9.08 24.06 50.40
C ALA A 93 -7.99 25.05 50.88
N ARG A 94 -6.82 24.55 51.29
CA ARG A 94 -5.69 25.40 51.73
C ARG A 94 -5.16 26.27 50.60
N GLU A 95 -4.93 25.71 49.42
CA GLU A 95 -4.40 26.48 48.28
C GLU A 95 -5.45 27.49 47.75
N ARG A 96 -6.75 27.18 47.79
CA ARG A 96 -7.80 28.18 47.46
C ARG A 96 -7.82 29.36 48.43
N ALA A 97 -7.67 29.09 49.73
CA ALA A 97 -7.59 30.15 50.74
C ALA A 97 -6.36 31.03 50.50
N ARG A 98 -5.20 30.41 50.22
CA ARG A 98 -3.98 31.14 49.87
C ARG A 98 -4.15 32.01 48.63
N LEU A 99 -4.78 31.52 47.56
CA LEU A 99 -5.01 32.30 46.34
C LEU A 99 -5.88 33.54 46.60
N ALA A 100 -6.85 33.45 47.52
CA ALA A 100 -7.72 34.57 47.86
C ALA A 100 -6.96 35.74 48.53
N ASP A 101 -5.86 35.45 49.22
CA ASP A 101 -5.00 36.45 49.87
C ASP A 101 -3.94 37.06 48.92
N LEU A 102 -3.81 36.52 47.72
CA LEU A 102 -2.82 36.96 46.73
C LEU A 102 -3.41 37.98 45.74
N PRO A 103 -2.55 38.79 45.06
CA PRO A 103 -3.03 39.74 44.07
C PRO A 103 -3.82 39.08 42.94
N GLY A 104 -5.08 39.49 42.78
CA GLY A 104 -5.93 39.06 41.67
C GLY A 104 -5.54 39.71 40.32
N PRO A 105 -6.34 39.49 39.27
CA PRO A 105 -6.09 40.05 37.95
C PRO A 105 -5.89 41.58 37.98
N ALA A 106 -4.80 42.05 37.38
CA ALA A 106 -4.49 43.46 37.29
C ALA A 106 -5.56 44.21 36.48
N ARG A 107 -5.77 45.50 36.79
CA ARG A 107 -6.61 46.37 35.97
C ARG A 107 -5.97 46.50 34.58
N GLY A 108 -6.76 46.34 33.53
CA GLY A 108 -6.30 46.52 32.17
C GLY A 108 -5.95 47.98 31.89
N SER A 109 -4.98 48.20 31.00
CA SER A 109 -4.88 49.50 30.32
C SER A 109 -6.08 49.67 29.42
N SER A 110 -6.68 50.88 29.36
CA SER A 110 -7.53 51.24 28.23
C SER A 110 -6.70 50.98 26.97
N ILE A 111 -7.20 50.13 26.07
CA ILE A 111 -6.49 49.82 24.83
C ILE A 111 -6.11 51.13 24.17
N VAL A 112 -4.82 51.30 23.86
CA VAL A 112 -4.34 52.47 23.16
C VAL A 112 -4.95 52.40 21.77
N ARG A 113 -6.10 53.05 21.61
CA ARG A 113 -6.80 53.15 20.34
C ARG A 113 -6.00 54.13 19.49
N GLY A 114 -5.38 53.62 18.43
CA GLY A 114 -5.05 54.49 17.30
C GLY A 114 -6.32 55.22 16.84
N PRO A 115 -6.21 56.37 16.16
CA PRO A 115 -7.39 57.14 15.76
C PRO A 115 -8.44 56.25 15.10
N ALA A 116 -9.65 56.23 15.66
CA ALA A 116 -10.80 55.33 15.43
C ALA A 116 -11.29 55.16 13.97
N ALA A 117 -10.62 55.75 12.99
CA ALA A 117 -10.86 55.57 11.56
C ALA A 117 -9.62 55.99 10.79
N GLU A 118 -9.33 55.38 9.64
CA GLU A 118 -8.37 55.94 8.66
C GLU A 118 -8.64 57.42 8.37
N ARG A 119 -9.89 57.89 8.52
CA ARG A 119 -10.29 59.31 8.38
C ARG A 119 -9.56 60.27 9.31
N ARG A 120 -9.01 59.78 10.43
CA ARG A 120 -8.22 60.57 11.39
C ARG A 120 -6.72 60.36 11.25
N LEU A 121 -6.30 59.42 10.41
CA LEU A 121 -4.91 59.21 10.07
C LEU A 121 -4.54 60.11 8.87
N ALA A 122 -3.30 60.59 8.84
CA ALA A 122 -2.80 61.31 7.67
C ALA A 122 -2.87 60.42 6.41
N PRO A 123 -3.09 60.99 5.20
CA PRO A 123 -3.06 60.22 3.96
C PRO A 123 -1.83 59.32 3.85
N GLY A 124 -2.04 58.04 3.49
CA GLY A 124 -0.98 57.05 3.38
C GLY A 124 -0.58 56.32 4.67
N ARG A 125 -1.27 56.58 5.79
CA ARG A 125 -1.08 55.85 7.06
C ARG A 125 -2.09 54.69 7.19
N LYS A 126 -1.66 53.56 7.77
CA LYS A 126 -2.46 52.34 7.95
C LYS A 126 -2.63 52.01 9.44
N ALA A 127 -3.75 51.35 9.78
CA ALA A 127 -4.00 50.76 11.09
C ALA A 127 -4.24 49.25 10.93
N PHE A 128 -3.23 48.44 11.20
CA PHE A 128 -3.29 46.98 11.06
C PHE A 128 -4.03 46.32 12.23
N LEU A 129 -4.92 45.39 11.89
CA LEU A 129 -5.57 44.45 12.81
C LEU A 129 -4.98 43.05 12.69
N ASP A 130 -4.48 42.71 11.49
CA ASP A 130 -3.79 41.47 11.15
C ASP A 130 -2.51 41.82 10.38
N PHE A 131 -1.38 41.31 10.84
CA PHE A 131 -0.10 41.50 10.16
C PHE A 131 0.21 40.39 9.16
N ASP A 132 -0.38 39.20 9.31
CA ASP A 132 -0.11 38.07 8.43
C ASP A 132 -0.74 38.28 7.05
N GLU A 133 -1.93 38.89 7.05
CA GLU A 133 -2.80 39.05 5.87
C GLU A 133 -2.98 40.52 5.47
N ASP A 134 -2.16 41.42 6.00
CA ASP A 134 -2.25 42.88 5.79
C ASP A 134 -3.65 43.47 6.11
N GLY A 135 -4.41 42.79 6.98
CA GLY A 135 -5.77 43.17 7.34
C GLY A 135 -5.78 44.45 8.17
N THR A 136 -6.44 45.50 7.69
CA THR A 136 -6.53 46.80 8.37
C THR A 136 -7.91 47.11 8.92
N TRP A 137 -8.00 48.12 9.78
CA TRP A 137 -9.28 48.67 10.24
C TRP A 137 -10.20 49.07 9.08
N LYS A 138 -9.63 49.64 8.00
CA LYS A 138 -10.38 50.00 6.80
C LYS A 138 -11.02 48.79 6.13
N ASN A 139 -10.28 47.68 6.05
CA ASN A 139 -10.82 46.44 5.51
C ASN A 139 -12.00 45.95 6.36
N ALA A 140 -11.91 46.03 7.70
CA ALA A 140 -13.02 45.67 8.59
C ALA A 140 -14.23 46.61 8.43
N ALA A 141 -14.00 47.92 8.30
CA ALA A 141 -15.06 48.89 8.04
C ALA A 141 -15.75 48.67 6.69
N GLN A 142 -14.98 48.29 5.66
CA GLN A 142 -15.50 47.90 4.35
C GLN A 142 -16.32 46.61 4.45
N CYS A 143 -15.89 45.61 5.24
CA CYS A 143 -16.69 44.41 5.51
C CYS A 143 -18.06 44.80 6.09
N ALA A 144 -18.08 45.62 7.13
CA ALA A 144 -19.32 46.09 7.75
C ALA A 144 -20.22 46.87 6.77
N ALA A 145 -19.64 47.72 5.92
CA ALA A 145 -20.37 48.46 4.88
C ALA A 145 -21.07 47.55 3.85
N TYR A 146 -20.53 46.34 3.64
CA TYR A 146 -21.15 45.29 2.81
C TYR A 146 -22.01 44.31 3.62
N ALA A 147 -22.41 44.66 4.84
CA ALA A 147 -23.21 43.84 5.75
C ALA A 147 -22.51 42.55 6.25
N PHE A 148 -21.17 42.49 6.16
CA PHE A 148 -20.37 41.50 6.90
C PHE A 148 -19.98 42.09 8.26
N ASP A 149 -20.99 42.40 9.08
CA ASP A 149 -20.94 43.26 10.27
C ASP A 149 -20.71 42.52 11.59
N VAL A 150 -20.44 41.20 11.53
CA VAL A 150 -20.02 40.38 12.67
C VAL A 150 -18.62 39.78 12.42
N PRO A 151 -17.82 39.49 13.47
CA PRO A 151 -16.42 39.08 13.30
C PRO A 151 -16.22 37.83 12.45
N GLU A 152 -17.10 36.85 12.53
CA GLU A 152 -17.03 35.62 11.72
C GLU A 152 -17.23 35.91 10.22
N LEU A 153 -18.10 36.85 9.87
CA LEU A 153 -18.32 37.24 8.47
C LEU A 153 -17.15 38.10 7.96
N ALA A 154 -16.71 39.08 8.76
CA ALA A 154 -15.54 39.89 8.44
C ALA A 154 -14.27 39.06 8.29
N LYS A 155 -14.07 38.03 9.13
CA LYS A 155 -12.98 37.04 9.02
C LYS A 155 -12.91 36.41 7.63
N ARG A 156 -14.06 35.96 7.11
CA ARG A 156 -14.15 35.25 5.82
C ARG A 156 -14.04 36.20 4.62
N PHE A 157 -14.62 37.39 4.72
CA PHE A 157 -14.63 38.35 3.61
C PHE A 157 -13.33 39.15 3.53
N GLY A 158 -12.75 39.53 4.67
CA GLY A 158 -11.56 40.36 4.79
C GLY A 158 -10.28 39.60 5.14
N ASN A 159 -10.29 38.27 5.13
CA ASN A 159 -9.15 37.38 5.40
C ASN A 159 -8.45 37.55 6.77
N PHE A 160 -9.12 38.10 7.78
CA PHE A 160 -8.52 38.26 9.10
C PHE A 160 -8.30 36.91 9.80
N GLY A 161 -7.12 36.68 10.37
CA GLY A 161 -6.79 35.51 11.18
C GLY A 161 -6.79 34.19 10.42
N LEU A 162 -6.55 34.23 9.11
CA LEU A 162 -6.37 33.06 8.25
C LEU A 162 -4.89 32.71 8.02
N GLY A 163 -3.98 33.64 8.34
CA GLY A 163 -2.53 33.45 8.26
C GLY A 163 -1.92 32.62 9.41
N PRO A 164 -0.59 32.46 9.44
CA PRO A 164 0.10 31.60 10.41
C PRO A 164 -0.10 31.96 11.89
N GLY A 165 -0.35 33.24 12.20
CA GLY A 165 -0.66 33.72 13.54
C GLY A 165 -2.10 33.42 14.01
N GLN A 166 -2.97 32.96 13.11
CA GLN A 166 -4.32 32.46 13.40
C GLN A 166 -5.11 33.42 14.30
N TYR A 167 -5.66 32.94 15.42
CA TYR A 167 -6.51 33.73 16.33
C TYR A 167 -5.75 34.71 17.24
N ARG A 168 -4.41 34.66 17.27
CA ARG A 168 -3.61 35.31 18.33
C ARG A 168 -3.72 36.83 18.30
N VAL A 169 -3.22 37.46 17.24
CA VAL A 169 -3.28 38.93 17.08
C VAL A 169 -4.64 39.38 16.52
N PRO A 170 -5.14 38.81 15.40
CA PRO A 170 -6.35 39.34 14.78
C PRO A 170 -7.66 38.86 15.41
N GLY A 171 -7.67 37.72 16.12
CA GLY A 171 -8.91 37.11 16.61
C GLY A 171 -9.72 38.02 17.54
N GLN A 172 -9.06 38.64 18.52
CA GLN A 172 -9.69 39.57 19.45
C GLN A 172 -9.73 41.00 18.89
N ASN A 173 -8.66 41.44 18.21
CA ASN A 173 -8.59 42.78 17.62
C ASN A 173 -9.70 43.02 16.59
N LEU A 174 -10.06 42.01 15.80
CA LEU A 174 -11.19 42.09 14.88
C LEU A 174 -12.52 42.25 15.61
N ALA A 175 -12.79 41.45 16.65
CA ALA A 175 -14.03 41.55 17.41
C ALA A 175 -14.21 42.94 18.04
N MET A 176 -13.11 43.51 18.51
CA MET A 176 -13.06 44.86 19.06
C MET A 176 -13.25 45.95 18.00
N ALA A 177 -12.55 45.85 16.86
CA ALA A 177 -12.69 46.79 15.76
C ALA A 177 -14.12 46.77 15.20
N MET A 178 -14.71 45.59 15.05
CA MET A 178 -16.10 45.45 14.61
C MET A 178 -17.10 46.04 15.61
N ALA A 179 -16.85 45.91 16.92
CA ALA A 179 -17.67 46.58 17.94
C ALA A 179 -17.58 48.10 17.83
N GLU A 180 -16.38 48.63 17.60
CA GLU A 180 -16.16 50.06 17.38
C GLU A 180 -16.83 50.57 16.10
N ILE A 181 -16.67 49.88 14.98
CA ILE A 181 -17.29 50.21 13.68
C ILE A 181 -18.81 50.21 13.79
N ALA A 182 -19.38 49.28 14.56
CA ALA A 182 -20.81 49.18 14.81
C ALA A 182 -21.32 50.14 15.90
N GLU A 183 -20.45 50.96 16.50
CA GLU A 183 -20.77 51.85 17.62
C GLU A 183 -21.38 51.11 18.83
N ARG A 184 -20.91 49.90 19.10
CA ARG A 184 -21.35 49.04 20.21
C ARG A 184 -20.31 48.97 21.34
N PRO A 185 -20.72 48.63 22.58
CA PRO A 185 -19.76 48.42 23.68
C PRO A 185 -18.71 47.36 23.34
N VAL A 186 -17.46 47.59 23.77
CA VAL A 186 -16.38 46.61 23.64
C VAL A 186 -16.76 45.34 24.39
N GLY A 187 -16.80 44.21 23.70
CA GLY A 187 -17.29 42.93 24.23
C GLY A 187 -18.67 42.51 23.71
N SER A 188 -19.34 43.35 22.92
CA SER A 188 -20.63 42.99 22.29
C SER A 188 -20.52 41.89 21.23
N PHE A 189 -19.31 41.58 20.80
CA PHE A 189 -19.00 40.51 19.87
C PHE A 189 -18.00 39.53 20.50
N ALA A 190 -18.23 38.24 20.26
CA ALA A 190 -17.28 37.20 20.60
C ALA A 190 -16.08 37.21 19.63
N ALA A 191 -14.92 36.76 20.12
CA ALA A 191 -13.79 36.44 19.26
C ALA A 191 -14.15 35.30 18.28
N THR A 192 -13.41 35.22 17.18
CA THR A 192 -13.63 34.15 16.20
C THR A 192 -13.27 32.78 16.76
N THR A 193 -13.89 31.73 16.21
CA THR A 193 -13.72 30.36 16.66
C THR A 193 -12.28 29.88 16.45
N VAL A 194 -11.67 29.30 17.50
CA VAL A 194 -10.36 28.64 17.44
C VAL A 194 -10.51 27.16 17.12
N ARG A 195 -9.66 26.62 16.23
CA ARG A 195 -9.72 25.23 15.77
C ARG A 195 -8.38 24.51 15.95
N PRO A 196 -8.37 23.18 16.15
CA PRO A 196 -7.16 22.38 16.00
C PRO A 196 -6.71 22.36 14.52
N PRO A 197 -5.40 22.27 14.25
CA PRO A 197 -4.32 22.35 15.22
C PRO A 197 -4.02 23.80 15.65
N VAL A 198 -3.82 24.05 16.95
CA VAL A 198 -3.51 25.40 17.49
C VAL A 198 -2.16 25.90 16.98
N ILE A 199 -1.23 24.99 16.71
CA ILE A 199 0.06 25.22 16.06
C ILE A 199 0.15 24.25 14.90
N PRO A 200 0.41 24.71 13.65
CA PRO A 200 0.50 23.82 12.49
C PRO A 200 1.58 22.74 12.68
N PRO A 201 1.23 21.44 12.63
CA PRO A 201 2.22 20.37 12.56
C PRO A 201 2.70 20.19 11.11
N SER A 202 3.83 19.52 10.92
CA SER A 202 4.21 19.07 9.57
C SER A 202 3.27 17.95 9.10
N LEU A 203 2.94 17.93 7.80
CA LEU A 203 2.16 16.83 7.22
C LEU A 203 2.88 15.48 7.37
N ALA A 204 4.22 15.48 7.36
CA ALA A 204 5.02 14.27 7.58
C ALA A 204 4.83 13.69 8.99
N THR A 205 4.73 14.55 10.01
CA THR A 205 4.44 14.12 11.38
C THR A 205 3.06 13.49 11.50
N LEU A 206 2.06 14.06 10.81
CA LEU A 206 0.69 13.51 10.79
C LEU A 206 0.58 12.22 9.97
N ALA A 207 1.33 12.11 8.88
CA ALA A 207 1.37 10.92 8.04
C ALA A 207 1.96 9.71 8.78
N GLY A 208 2.87 9.95 9.74
CA GLY A 208 3.58 8.88 10.44
C GLY A 208 4.44 8.04 9.48
N PRO A 209 4.87 6.84 9.88
CA PRO A 209 5.57 5.94 8.99
C PRO A 209 4.61 5.41 7.91
N ASN A 210 4.89 5.71 6.64
CA ASN A 210 4.13 5.17 5.50
C ASN A 210 4.38 3.66 5.37
N HIS A 211 3.45 2.84 5.85
CA HIS A 211 3.47 1.39 5.63
C HIS A 211 2.41 1.01 4.61
N ASP A 212 2.81 0.62 3.39
CA ASP A 212 1.89 -0.07 2.46
C ASP A 212 1.69 -1.52 2.90
N VAL A 213 0.77 -1.71 3.85
CA VAL A 213 0.43 -3.03 4.37
C VAL A 213 -0.40 -3.81 3.36
N HIS A 214 0.15 -4.94 2.90
CA HIS A 214 -0.50 -5.87 1.99
C HIS A 214 -0.23 -7.33 2.43
N LYS A 215 -1.17 -8.21 2.15
CA LYS A 215 -1.05 -9.65 2.36
C LYS A 215 -0.25 -10.31 1.24
N ARG A 216 0.52 -11.33 1.57
CA ARG A 216 1.27 -12.19 0.65
C ARG A 216 0.89 -13.63 0.90
N THR A 217 0.78 -14.42 -0.17
CA THR A 217 0.56 -15.86 -0.05
C THR A 217 1.87 -16.55 0.34
N PRO A 218 1.83 -17.79 0.87
CA PRO A 218 3.05 -18.58 1.09
C PRO A 218 3.88 -18.83 -0.18
N LEU A 219 3.27 -18.65 -1.36
CA LEU A 219 3.89 -18.84 -2.67
C LEU A 219 4.48 -17.54 -3.24
N HIS A 220 4.39 -16.41 -2.54
CA HIS A 220 4.77 -15.10 -3.08
C HIS A 220 6.25 -15.05 -3.50
N ASP A 221 7.16 -15.44 -2.61
CA ASP A 221 8.60 -15.37 -2.89
C ASP A 221 9.01 -16.37 -3.98
N ASP A 222 8.33 -17.52 -4.08
CA ASP A 222 8.55 -18.47 -5.18
C ASP A 222 8.17 -17.87 -6.52
N GLN A 223 6.94 -17.35 -6.61
CA GLN A 223 6.42 -16.71 -7.81
C GLN A 223 7.34 -15.56 -8.22
N ALA A 224 7.79 -14.74 -7.27
CA ALA A 224 8.77 -13.68 -7.52
C ALA A 224 10.09 -14.23 -8.09
N SER A 225 10.61 -15.33 -7.53
CA SER A 225 11.85 -15.95 -8.00
C SER A 225 11.76 -16.49 -9.43
N ARG A 226 10.55 -16.79 -9.89
CA ARG A 226 10.18 -17.27 -11.24
C ARG A 226 9.74 -16.14 -12.19
N GLY A 227 9.91 -14.88 -11.80
CA GLY A 227 9.65 -13.73 -12.65
C GLY A 227 8.22 -13.18 -12.59
N ALA A 228 7.44 -13.52 -11.56
CA ALA A 228 6.13 -12.91 -11.36
C ALA A 228 6.23 -11.39 -11.23
N VAL A 229 5.44 -10.69 -12.02
CA VAL A 229 5.14 -9.27 -11.80
C VAL A 229 3.88 -9.20 -10.95
N PHE A 230 3.96 -8.55 -9.79
CA PHE A 230 2.83 -8.46 -8.86
C PHE A 230 1.94 -7.24 -9.10
N ARG A 231 0.67 -7.35 -8.70
CA ARG A 231 -0.22 -6.21 -8.53
C ARG A 231 -0.98 -6.31 -7.22
N ARG A 232 -1.33 -5.14 -6.66
CA ARG A 232 -2.27 -5.06 -5.54
C ARG A 232 -3.67 -5.43 -6.03
N ALA A 233 -4.25 -6.47 -5.46
CA ALA A 233 -5.62 -6.93 -5.69
C ALA A 233 -6.34 -6.99 -4.35
N GLY A 234 -7.08 -5.93 -4.03
CA GLY A 234 -7.65 -5.74 -2.71
C GLY A 234 -6.55 -5.68 -1.64
N PRO A 235 -6.62 -6.51 -0.58
CA PRO A 235 -5.59 -6.56 0.44
C PRO A 235 -4.35 -7.37 0.03
N TRP A 236 -4.35 -8.08 -1.10
CA TRP A 236 -3.29 -9.03 -1.48
C TRP A 236 -2.35 -8.48 -2.54
N GLN A 237 -1.07 -8.86 -2.49
CA GLN A 237 -0.15 -8.83 -3.64
C GLN A 237 -0.25 -10.16 -4.40
N ARG A 238 -0.74 -10.12 -5.63
CA ARG A 238 -0.97 -11.31 -6.47
C ARG A 238 -0.14 -11.24 -7.75
N ALA A 239 0.37 -12.39 -8.21
CA ALA A 239 1.07 -12.49 -9.49
C ALA A 239 0.12 -12.09 -10.62
N ARG A 240 0.41 -10.96 -11.27
CA ARG A 240 -0.35 -10.42 -12.38
C ARG A 240 -0.07 -11.21 -13.66
N TYR A 241 1.20 -11.46 -13.93
CA TYR A 241 1.70 -12.26 -15.05
C TYR A 241 3.16 -12.68 -14.80
N PHE A 242 3.63 -13.64 -15.59
CA PHE A 242 4.97 -14.19 -15.68
C PHE A 242 5.57 -14.00 -17.09
N SER A 243 4.73 -13.77 -18.10
CA SER A 243 5.11 -13.49 -19.49
C SER A 243 5.92 -12.19 -19.61
N ALA A 244 6.81 -12.15 -20.62
CA ALA A 244 7.53 -10.93 -20.98
C ALA A 244 6.60 -9.86 -21.59
N ASP A 245 5.52 -10.30 -22.24
CA ASP A 245 4.51 -9.43 -22.85
C ASP A 245 3.31 -9.19 -21.90
N ARG A 246 2.72 -8.00 -21.98
CA ARG A 246 1.57 -7.63 -21.12
C ARG A 246 0.24 -8.27 -21.55
N GLN A 247 0.18 -8.89 -22.73
CA GLN A 247 -1.00 -9.62 -23.22
C GLN A 247 -1.02 -11.08 -22.73
N CYS A 248 0.09 -11.55 -22.13
CA CYS A 248 0.28 -12.85 -21.52
C CYS A 248 0.02 -14.01 -22.51
N LEU A 249 0.40 -13.83 -23.77
CA LEU A 249 0.09 -14.77 -24.85
C LEU A 249 0.69 -16.15 -24.60
N GLU A 250 1.93 -16.19 -24.11
CA GLU A 250 2.62 -17.45 -23.79
C GLU A 250 1.94 -18.21 -22.64
N GLU A 251 1.50 -17.51 -21.60
CA GLU A 251 0.75 -18.12 -20.48
C GLU A 251 -0.58 -18.72 -20.96
N ILE A 252 -1.34 -17.94 -21.73
CA ILE A 252 -2.64 -18.36 -22.28
C ILE A 252 -2.47 -19.61 -23.15
N ARG A 253 -1.50 -19.59 -24.09
CA ARG A 253 -1.21 -20.74 -24.95
C ARG A 253 -0.80 -21.96 -24.12
N ASN A 254 0.05 -21.77 -23.11
CA ASN A 254 0.50 -22.89 -22.27
C ASN A 254 -0.66 -23.54 -21.51
N VAL A 255 -1.62 -22.76 -20.97
CA VAL A 255 -2.81 -23.33 -20.31
C VAL A 255 -3.67 -24.12 -21.31
N ARG A 256 -3.82 -23.62 -22.54
CA ARG A 256 -4.65 -24.27 -23.59
C ARG A 256 -4.03 -25.56 -24.15
N GLU A 257 -2.70 -25.61 -24.25
CA GLU A 257 -1.97 -26.69 -24.92
C GLU A 257 -1.35 -27.70 -23.94
N ASN A 258 -1.01 -27.26 -22.73
CA ASN A 258 -0.21 -28.01 -21.75
C ASN A 258 -0.91 -28.06 -20.37
N VAL A 259 -0.33 -27.42 -19.37
CA VAL A 259 -0.84 -27.31 -18.00
C VAL A 259 -0.25 -26.05 -17.34
N GLY A 260 -1.11 -25.30 -16.66
CA GLY A 260 -0.78 -24.08 -15.93
C GLY A 260 -1.03 -24.21 -14.44
N LEU A 261 -0.24 -23.50 -13.64
CA LEU A 261 -0.44 -23.31 -12.20
C LEU A 261 -0.82 -21.87 -11.88
N LEU A 262 -1.87 -21.66 -11.11
CA LEU A 262 -2.26 -20.35 -10.60
C LEU A 262 -2.43 -20.41 -9.08
N ASP A 263 -1.86 -19.43 -8.39
CA ASP A 263 -2.10 -19.20 -6.98
C ASP A 263 -3.47 -18.54 -6.74
N SER A 264 -4.44 -19.38 -6.36
CA SER A 264 -5.81 -19.03 -5.98
C SER A 264 -5.98 -18.93 -4.45
N SER A 265 -4.90 -18.96 -3.67
CA SER A 265 -4.93 -18.84 -2.21
C SER A 265 -5.72 -17.61 -1.73
N PRO A 266 -5.67 -16.44 -2.39
CA PRO A 266 -6.40 -15.26 -1.95
C PRO A 266 -7.94 -15.37 -1.99
N LEU A 267 -8.55 -16.36 -2.66
CA LEU A 267 -10.00 -16.57 -2.61
C LEU A 267 -10.48 -16.72 -1.16
N GLY A 268 -11.66 -16.20 -0.83
CA GLY A 268 -12.29 -16.42 0.47
C GLY A 268 -12.59 -17.90 0.69
N LYS A 269 -12.40 -18.40 1.91
CA LYS A 269 -12.57 -19.81 2.27
C LYS A 269 -13.22 -19.87 3.65
N PHE A 270 -14.32 -20.60 3.77
CA PHE A 270 -15.11 -20.60 4.99
C PHE A 270 -15.61 -22.00 5.31
N ARG A 271 -15.76 -22.26 6.61
CA ARG A 271 -16.48 -23.42 7.12
C ARG A 271 -17.66 -22.92 7.95
N ILE A 272 -18.84 -23.44 7.68
CA ILE A 272 -20.06 -23.18 8.44
C ILE A 272 -20.67 -24.52 8.88
N TRP A 273 -21.06 -24.62 10.15
CA TRP A 273 -21.61 -25.85 10.71
C TRP A 273 -22.60 -25.62 11.84
N GLY A 274 -23.45 -26.61 12.10
CA GLY A 274 -24.51 -26.55 13.12
C GLY A 274 -25.90 -26.65 12.50
N PRO A 275 -26.94 -26.95 13.29
CA PRO A 275 -28.26 -27.34 12.81
C PRO A 275 -28.94 -26.31 11.89
N ASP A 276 -28.64 -25.01 12.05
CA ASP A 276 -29.18 -23.94 11.19
C ASP A 276 -28.19 -23.45 10.11
N ALA A 277 -27.05 -24.12 9.90
CA ALA A 277 -26.03 -23.72 8.91
C ALA A 277 -26.58 -23.64 7.48
N LEU A 278 -27.43 -24.61 7.10
CA LEU A 278 -28.08 -24.60 5.80
C LEU A 278 -29.01 -23.38 5.63
N ARG A 279 -29.77 -23.04 6.68
CA ARG A 279 -30.69 -21.87 6.65
C ARG A 279 -29.91 -20.56 6.53
N ALA A 280 -28.80 -20.44 7.26
CA ALA A 280 -27.90 -19.30 7.15
C ALA A 280 -27.34 -19.14 5.73
N LEU A 281 -26.88 -20.23 5.10
CA LEU A 281 -26.44 -20.19 3.69
C LEU A 281 -27.59 -19.86 2.74
N GLN A 282 -28.75 -20.46 2.93
CA GLN A 282 -29.92 -20.29 2.08
C GLN A 282 -30.50 -18.87 2.14
N ARG A 283 -30.27 -18.14 3.24
CA ARG A 283 -30.59 -16.71 3.41
C ARG A 283 -29.73 -15.82 2.50
N VAL A 284 -28.43 -16.08 2.39
CA VAL A 284 -27.49 -15.17 1.69
C VAL A 284 -27.20 -15.55 0.23
N TYR A 285 -27.30 -16.83 -0.12
CA TYR A 285 -27.17 -17.30 -1.50
C TYR A 285 -28.52 -17.31 -2.21
N VAL A 286 -28.52 -16.90 -3.48
CA VAL A 286 -29.74 -16.81 -4.30
C VAL A 286 -30.29 -18.18 -4.71
N SER A 287 -29.45 -19.21 -4.73
CA SER A 287 -29.86 -20.56 -5.14
C SER A 287 -30.46 -21.37 -4.00
N ASP A 288 -31.06 -22.49 -4.36
CA ASP A 288 -31.48 -23.54 -3.43
C ASP A 288 -30.26 -24.30 -2.89
N MET A 289 -29.85 -23.96 -1.66
CA MET A 289 -28.69 -24.58 -1.00
C MET A 289 -28.92 -26.04 -0.60
N THR A 290 -30.16 -26.55 -0.59
CA THR A 290 -30.42 -27.97 -0.33
C THR A 290 -29.86 -28.88 -1.42
N ARG A 291 -29.57 -28.32 -2.61
CA ARG A 291 -28.97 -29.00 -3.75
C ARG A 291 -27.47 -29.22 -3.61
N ALA A 292 -26.81 -28.65 -2.59
CA ALA A 292 -25.43 -28.95 -2.27
C ALA A 292 -25.32 -30.39 -1.76
N ARG A 293 -25.04 -31.32 -2.69
CA ARG A 293 -24.90 -32.75 -2.38
C ARG A 293 -23.47 -33.08 -1.93
N PRO A 294 -23.29 -34.05 -1.02
CA PRO A 294 -21.96 -34.56 -0.67
C PRO A 294 -21.17 -34.94 -1.93
N GLY A 295 -19.89 -34.60 -1.95
CA GLY A 295 -18.99 -34.87 -3.07
C GLY A 295 -19.21 -34.00 -4.32
N ARG A 296 -20.10 -33.00 -4.27
CA ARG A 296 -20.38 -32.09 -5.38
C ARG A 296 -20.23 -30.63 -4.97
N CYS A 297 -19.74 -29.84 -5.92
CA CYS A 297 -19.69 -28.39 -5.86
C CYS A 297 -21.00 -27.79 -6.35
N ALA A 298 -21.55 -26.83 -5.61
CA ALA A 298 -22.68 -26.01 -6.01
C ALA A 298 -22.22 -24.55 -6.18
N TYR A 299 -22.28 -24.04 -7.41
CA TYR A 299 -21.99 -22.63 -7.68
C TYR A 299 -23.23 -21.78 -7.43
N SER A 300 -23.07 -20.65 -6.75
CA SER A 300 -24.16 -19.70 -6.49
C SER A 300 -23.61 -18.28 -6.30
N ALA A 301 -24.54 -17.31 -6.24
CA ALA A 301 -24.25 -15.89 -6.10
C ALA A 301 -24.93 -15.31 -4.85
N MET A 302 -24.36 -14.23 -4.34
CA MET A 302 -24.94 -13.41 -3.28
C MET A 302 -25.37 -12.07 -3.86
N CYS A 303 -26.53 -11.58 -3.44
CA CYS A 303 -27.03 -10.25 -3.78
C CYS A 303 -27.13 -9.39 -2.53
N ASN A 304 -27.14 -8.06 -2.70
CA ASN A 304 -27.59 -7.13 -1.67
C ASN A 304 -29.13 -7.00 -1.66
N ASP A 305 -29.67 -6.20 -0.74
CA ASP A 305 -31.12 -5.97 -0.62
C ASP A 305 -31.77 -5.38 -1.89
N THR A 306 -30.98 -4.72 -2.75
CA THR A 306 -31.44 -4.17 -4.03
C THR A 306 -31.29 -5.15 -5.20
N GLY A 307 -30.97 -6.42 -4.94
CA GLY A 307 -30.84 -7.47 -5.97
C GLY A 307 -29.58 -7.37 -6.82
N ASN A 308 -28.64 -6.49 -6.46
CA ASN A 308 -27.37 -6.31 -7.14
C ASN A 308 -26.37 -7.37 -6.67
N ILE A 309 -25.66 -7.97 -7.61
CA ILE A 309 -24.68 -9.01 -7.29
C ILE A 309 -23.50 -8.40 -6.52
N ILE A 310 -23.19 -8.99 -5.37
CA ILE A 310 -22.10 -8.50 -4.50
C ILE A 310 -20.91 -9.46 -4.44
N ASP A 311 -21.18 -10.75 -4.67
CA ASP A 311 -20.20 -11.83 -4.60
C ASP A 311 -20.75 -13.10 -5.23
N ASP A 312 -19.89 -14.06 -5.47
CA ASP A 312 -20.21 -15.41 -5.94
C ASP A 312 -19.24 -16.43 -5.34
N GLY A 313 -19.53 -17.71 -5.55
CA GLY A 313 -18.62 -18.75 -5.12
C GLY A 313 -19.18 -20.16 -5.20
N VAL A 314 -18.40 -21.09 -4.66
CA VAL A 314 -18.72 -22.51 -4.67
C VAL A 314 -18.97 -22.98 -3.25
N VAL A 315 -20.07 -23.69 -3.05
CA VAL A 315 -20.47 -24.33 -1.79
C VAL A 315 -20.32 -25.85 -1.94
N VAL A 316 -19.77 -26.49 -0.93
CA VAL A 316 -19.63 -27.95 -0.83
C VAL A 316 -20.18 -28.38 0.51
N ARG A 317 -21.01 -29.43 0.51
CA ARG A 317 -21.47 -30.07 1.74
C ARG A 317 -20.42 -31.09 2.20
N THR A 318 -19.80 -30.86 3.35
CA THR A 318 -18.73 -31.70 3.92
C THR A 318 -19.21 -32.58 5.06
N GLY A 319 -20.40 -32.33 5.61
CA GLY A 319 -21.09 -33.16 6.60
C GLY A 319 -22.60 -33.00 6.52
N GLU A 320 -23.35 -33.59 7.45
CA GLU A 320 -24.81 -33.44 7.48
C GLU A 320 -25.21 -31.97 7.61
N ASP A 321 -24.73 -31.29 8.65
CA ASP A 321 -24.95 -29.87 8.88
C ASP A 321 -23.65 -29.09 8.80
N GLU A 322 -22.79 -29.45 7.84
CA GLU A 322 -21.49 -28.81 7.65
C GLU A 322 -21.22 -28.52 6.17
N PHE A 323 -20.79 -27.29 5.91
CA PHE A 323 -20.46 -26.82 4.58
C PHE A 323 -19.12 -26.09 4.57
N TYR A 324 -18.39 -26.30 3.47
CA TYR A 324 -17.25 -25.48 3.07
C TYR A 324 -17.66 -24.64 1.88
N PHE A 325 -17.33 -23.35 1.88
CA PHE A 325 -17.60 -22.50 0.73
C PHE A 325 -16.49 -21.50 0.45
N THR A 326 -16.41 -21.09 -0.81
CA THR A 326 -15.48 -20.08 -1.28
C THR A 326 -16.19 -18.79 -1.68
N THR A 327 -15.46 -17.69 -1.66
CA THR A 327 -15.90 -16.41 -2.21
C THR A 327 -14.79 -15.69 -2.97
N SER A 328 -15.12 -14.58 -3.64
CA SER A 328 -14.10 -13.77 -4.31
C SER A 328 -13.08 -13.19 -3.32
N SER A 329 -11.83 -13.01 -3.78
CA SER A 329 -10.72 -12.61 -2.90
C SER A 329 -10.95 -11.28 -2.16
N ASN A 330 -11.63 -10.34 -2.81
CA ASN A 330 -11.88 -9.01 -2.24
C ASN A 330 -13.03 -8.99 -1.23
N ARG A 331 -13.86 -10.04 -1.19
CA ARG A 331 -15.02 -10.14 -0.31
C ARG A 331 -14.79 -11.00 0.92
N ALA A 332 -13.69 -11.77 0.92
CA ALA A 332 -13.32 -12.65 2.03
C ALA A 332 -13.36 -11.98 3.41
N GLY A 333 -12.92 -10.72 3.52
CA GLY A 333 -12.91 -9.98 4.79
C GLY A 333 -14.29 -9.57 5.30
N THR A 334 -15.29 -9.53 4.43
CA THR A 334 -16.66 -9.05 4.75
C THR A 334 -17.70 -10.16 4.76
N THR A 335 -17.41 -11.34 4.20
CA THR A 335 -18.37 -12.45 4.09
C THR A 335 -18.92 -12.92 5.45
N VAL A 336 -18.08 -12.99 6.50
CA VAL A 336 -18.54 -13.38 7.85
C VAL A 336 -19.56 -12.37 8.39
N GLU A 337 -19.24 -11.08 8.27
CA GLU A 337 -20.14 -10.00 8.70
C GLU A 337 -21.42 -9.96 7.85
N TRP A 338 -21.35 -10.34 6.58
CA TRP A 338 -22.53 -10.46 5.73
C TRP A 338 -23.52 -11.51 6.23
N LEU A 339 -23.04 -12.73 6.49
CA LEU A 339 -23.87 -13.79 7.07
C LEU A 339 -24.39 -13.36 8.45
N ARG A 340 -23.52 -12.86 9.32
CA ARG A 340 -23.89 -12.39 10.67
C ARG A 340 -24.95 -11.31 10.61
N PHE A 341 -24.81 -10.31 9.73
CA PHE A 341 -25.78 -9.24 9.58
C PHE A 341 -27.15 -9.82 9.21
N HIS A 342 -27.21 -10.69 8.20
CA HIS A 342 -28.49 -11.20 7.71
C HIS A 342 -29.12 -12.32 8.55
N THR A 343 -28.48 -12.76 9.65
CA THR A 343 -29.02 -13.79 10.55
C THR A 343 -29.15 -13.33 12.02
N ARG A 344 -28.66 -12.13 12.37
CA ARG A 344 -28.45 -11.69 13.77
C ARG A 344 -29.70 -11.68 14.67
N TYR A 345 -30.90 -11.67 14.11
CA TYR A 345 -32.16 -11.63 14.88
C TYR A 345 -32.99 -12.90 14.75
N ASP A 346 -32.50 -13.90 14.00
CA ASP A 346 -33.26 -15.12 13.74
C ASP A 346 -33.12 -16.17 14.87
N GLY A 347 -32.11 -16.03 15.74
CA GLY A 347 -31.87 -16.96 16.86
C GLY A 347 -31.36 -18.34 16.41
N TRP A 348 -30.77 -18.43 15.22
CA TRP A 348 -30.27 -19.66 14.62
C TRP A 348 -28.96 -20.15 15.25
N ASP A 349 -28.85 -21.46 15.43
CA ASP A 349 -27.67 -22.15 15.97
C ASP A 349 -26.76 -22.65 14.85
N TYR A 350 -25.70 -21.88 14.57
CA TYR A 350 -24.63 -22.25 13.69
C TYR A 350 -23.33 -21.53 14.07
N ASN A 351 -22.22 -22.06 13.59
CA ASN A 351 -20.89 -21.51 13.74
C ASN A 351 -20.29 -21.24 12.35
N LEU A 352 -19.51 -20.17 12.22
CA LEU A 352 -18.87 -19.77 10.98
C LEU A 352 -17.42 -19.35 11.25
N VAL A 353 -16.48 -19.90 10.48
CA VAL A 353 -15.06 -19.53 10.57
C VAL A 353 -14.52 -19.15 9.20
N ASN A 354 -13.73 -18.08 9.18
CA ASN A 354 -12.95 -17.66 8.02
C ASN A 354 -11.61 -18.42 8.01
N LEU A 355 -11.43 -19.28 7.00
CA LEU A 355 -10.23 -20.10 6.78
C LEU A 355 -9.32 -19.53 5.68
N THR A 356 -9.59 -18.32 5.18
CA THR A 356 -8.89 -17.72 4.04
C THR A 356 -7.38 -17.68 4.24
N ASP A 357 -6.90 -17.29 5.42
CA ASP A 357 -5.47 -17.21 5.72
C ASP A 357 -4.89 -18.57 6.19
N ALA A 358 -5.75 -19.51 6.60
CA ALA A 358 -5.34 -20.84 7.09
C ALA A 358 -5.11 -21.83 5.94
N LEU A 359 -5.76 -21.65 4.80
CA LEU A 359 -5.69 -22.55 3.65
C LEU A 359 -5.11 -21.84 2.43
N ALA A 360 -4.14 -22.47 1.78
CA ALA A 360 -3.72 -22.13 0.43
C ALA A 360 -4.62 -22.83 -0.60
N SER A 361 -4.67 -22.29 -1.82
CA SER A 361 -5.39 -22.88 -2.95
C SER A 361 -4.53 -22.76 -4.20
N ILE A 362 -4.32 -23.89 -4.88
CA ILE A 362 -3.54 -23.97 -6.13
C ILE A 362 -4.46 -24.49 -7.22
N ASN A 363 -4.65 -23.69 -8.26
CA ASN A 363 -5.39 -24.08 -9.44
C ASN A 363 -4.43 -24.71 -10.46
N VAL A 364 -4.69 -25.98 -10.82
CA VAL A 364 -3.99 -26.72 -11.86
C VAL A 364 -4.94 -26.79 -13.06
N ALA A 365 -4.58 -26.19 -14.19
CA ALA A 365 -5.50 -26.03 -15.33
C ALA A 365 -4.84 -26.38 -16.67
N GLY A 366 -5.56 -27.10 -17.52
CA GLY A 366 -5.10 -27.47 -18.86
C GLY A 366 -5.39 -28.94 -19.19
N PRO A 367 -5.24 -29.35 -20.46
CA PRO A 367 -5.53 -30.72 -20.89
C PRO A 367 -4.68 -31.78 -20.16
N ASN A 368 -3.48 -31.44 -19.68
CA ASN A 368 -2.62 -32.37 -18.93
C ASN A 368 -2.82 -32.30 -17.40
N ALA A 369 -3.73 -31.47 -16.87
CA ALA A 369 -3.89 -31.27 -15.43
C ALA A 369 -4.15 -32.57 -14.65
N ARG A 370 -4.97 -33.48 -15.21
CA ARG A 370 -5.22 -34.81 -14.60
C ARG A 370 -3.96 -35.66 -14.50
N ARG A 371 -3.17 -35.73 -15.57
CA ARG A 371 -1.93 -36.53 -15.61
C ARG A 371 -0.92 -36.06 -14.59
N VAL A 372 -0.79 -34.74 -14.42
CA VAL A 372 0.06 -34.16 -13.37
C VAL A 372 -0.42 -34.58 -11.98
N LEU A 373 -1.73 -34.55 -11.72
CA LEU A 373 -2.27 -34.97 -10.44
C LEU A 373 -2.11 -36.46 -10.18
N GLU A 374 -2.36 -37.31 -11.18
CA GLU A 374 -2.19 -38.78 -11.08
C GLU A 374 -0.75 -39.17 -10.69
N ASN A 375 0.25 -38.35 -11.02
CA ASN A 375 1.63 -38.58 -10.63
C ASN A 375 1.91 -38.28 -9.14
N ILE A 376 1.01 -37.58 -8.45
CA ILE A 376 1.22 -37.09 -7.08
C ILE A 376 0.13 -37.51 -6.11
N THR A 377 -0.92 -38.21 -6.57
CA THR A 377 -1.98 -38.75 -5.72
C THR A 377 -2.35 -40.16 -6.14
N GLY A 378 -2.69 -41.02 -5.17
CA GLY A 378 -3.26 -42.34 -5.42
C GLY A 378 -4.77 -42.34 -5.66
N ALA A 379 -5.43 -41.18 -5.64
CA ALA A 379 -6.87 -41.07 -5.85
C ALA A 379 -7.24 -41.34 -7.32
N GLU A 380 -8.37 -42.02 -7.54
CA GLU A 380 -8.91 -42.21 -8.89
C GLU A 380 -9.53 -40.90 -9.43
N LEU A 381 -8.94 -40.36 -10.51
CA LEU A 381 -9.32 -39.06 -11.11
C LEU A 381 -10.01 -39.18 -12.48
N SER A 382 -10.50 -40.38 -12.83
CA SER A 382 -11.28 -40.64 -14.05
C SER A 382 -12.52 -39.73 -14.13
N ASP A 383 -13.04 -39.51 -15.34
CA ASP A 383 -14.21 -38.65 -15.53
C ASP A 383 -15.46 -39.22 -14.82
N GLU A 384 -15.53 -40.54 -14.69
CA GLU A 384 -16.55 -41.29 -13.97
C GLU A 384 -16.40 -41.17 -12.45
N ALA A 385 -15.18 -41.36 -11.91
CA ALA A 385 -14.93 -41.34 -10.46
C ALA A 385 -14.83 -39.93 -9.87
N PHE A 386 -14.47 -38.93 -10.70
CA PHE A 386 -14.35 -37.55 -10.28
C PHE A 386 -14.90 -36.60 -11.35
N PRO A 387 -16.24 -36.55 -11.52
CA PRO A 387 -16.88 -35.78 -12.58
C PRO A 387 -16.73 -34.26 -12.38
N TYR A 388 -17.03 -33.50 -13.43
CA TYR A 388 -17.08 -32.03 -13.37
C TYR A 388 -18.00 -31.52 -12.23
N LEU A 389 -17.55 -30.50 -11.51
CA LEU A 389 -18.14 -30.04 -10.25
C LEU A 389 -18.16 -31.13 -9.16
N GLY A 390 -17.21 -32.04 -9.17
CA GLY A 390 -16.93 -32.93 -8.05
C GLY A 390 -16.12 -32.20 -6.96
N CYS A 391 -16.20 -32.69 -5.74
CA CYS A 391 -15.30 -32.34 -4.65
C CYS A 391 -14.91 -33.61 -3.88
N ARG A 392 -13.62 -33.80 -3.60
CA ARG A 392 -13.13 -34.94 -2.82
C ARG A 392 -11.97 -34.50 -1.93
N GLU A 393 -11.88 -35.11 -0.75
CA GLU A 393 -10.62 -35.12 0.00
C GLU A 393 -9.69 -36.15 -0.66
N ILE A 394 -8.45 -35.76 -0.94
CA ILE A 394 -7.41 -36.61 -1.52
C ILE A 394 -6.11 -36.42 -0.74
N GLU A 395 -5.21 -37.38 -0.84
CA GLU A 395 -3.84 -37.23 -0.33
C GLU A 395 -2.90 -36.92 -1.50
N VAL A 396 -1.98 -35.98 -1.27
CA VAL A 396 -1.00 -35.51 -2.27
C VAL A 396 0.41 -35.67 -1.71
N GLY A 397 1.33 -36.22 -2.52
CA GLY A 397 2.72 -36.46 -2.13
C GLY A 397 2.82 -37.40 -0.93
N ASP A 398 3.58 -36.98 0.09
CA ASP A 398 3.82 -37.74 1.32
C ASP A 398 2.62 -37.67 2.30
N GLY A 399 1.39 -37.82 1.80
CA GLY A 399 0.17 -37.89 2.63
C GLY A 399 -0.43 -36.53 3.01
N VAL A 400 -0.13 -35.45 2.27
CA VAL A 400 -0.73 -34.14 2.54
C VAL A 400 -2.21 -34.17 2.16
N ALA A 401 -3.09 -34.01 3.14
CA ALA A 401 -4.52 -33.92 2.91
C ALA A 401 -4.87 -32.64 2.13
N ALA A 402 -5.56 -32.82 1.00
CA ALA A 402 -6.00 -31.75 0.12
C ALA A 402 -7.48 -31.92 -0.22
N ARG A 403 -8.25 -30.85 -0.03
CA ARG A 403 -9.60 -30.79 -0.61
C ARG A 403 -9.45 -30.41 -2.08
N CYS A 404 -9.76 -31.34 -2.96
CA CYS A 404 -9.68 -31.16 -4.40
C CYS A 404 -11.07 -30.86 -4.96
N LEU A 405 -11.20 -29.73 -5.67
CA LEU A 405 -12.41 -29.32 -6.35
C LEU A 405 -12.17 -29.35 -7.86
N ARG A 406 -13.02 -30.05 -8.62
CA ARG A 406 -12.92 -30.08 -10.08
C ARG A 406 -13.77 -28.96 -10.69
N LEU A 407 -13.15 -27.80 -10.87
CA LEU A 407 -13.75 -26.55 -11.36
C LEU A 407 -13.19 -26.17 -12.74
N GLY A 408 -13.78 -25.18 -13.41
CA GLY A 408 -13.45 -24.87 -14.81
C GLY A 408 -13.46 -23.38 -15.16
N PHE A 409 -12.97 -22.50 -14.27
CA PHE A 409 -13.07 -21.05 -14.47
C PHE A 409 -12.36 -20.53 -15.72
N VAL A 410 -11.24 -21.15 -16.12
CA VAL A 410 -10.47 -20.82 -17.34
C VAL A 410 -10.93 -21.60 -18.59
N GLY A 411 -11.95 -22.44 -18.45
CA GLY A 411 -12.55 -23.18 -19.58
C GLY A 411 -11.82 -24.44 -20.03
N GLU A 412 -10.73 -24.82 -19.37
CA GLU A 412 -10.07 -26.12 -19.53
C GLU A 412 -10.42 -27.07 -18.37
N LEU A 413 -10.04 -28.34 -18.50
CA LEU A 413 -9.97 -29.26 -17.37
C LEU A 413 -9.12 -28.63 -16.26
N SER A 414 -9.67 -28.55 -15.05
CA SER A 414 -8.97 -27.93 -13.94
C SER A 414 -9.37 -28.51 -12.60
N TYR A 415 -8.43 -28.46 -11.67
CA TYR A 415 -8.55 -28.90 -10.29
C TYR A 415 -7.99 -27.81 -9.38
N GLU A 416 -8.71 -27.48 -8.31
CA GLU A 416 -8.24 -26.61 -7.23
C GLU A 416 -7.90 -27.45 -6.01
N LEU A 417 -6.64 -27.43 -5.59
CA LEU A 417 -6.16 -28.11 -4.40
C LEU A 417 -6.14 -27.13 -3.23
N HIS A 418 -6.97 -27.38 -2.22
CA HIS A 418 -7.00 -26.60 -0.99
C HIS A 418 -6.28 -27.35 0.12
N VAL A 419 -5.19 -26.78 0.61
CA VAL A 419 -4.29 -27.38 1.61
C VAL A 419 -4.01 -26.39 2.73
N GLN A 420 -3.53 -26.87 3.88
CA GLN A 420 -3.03 -25.96 4.92
C GLN A 420 -1.94 -25.05 4.34
N ALA A 421 -1.97 -23.76 4.68
CA ALA A 421 -1.06 -22.77 4.12
C ALA A 421 0.42 -23.13 4.29
N SER A 422 0.76 -23.84 5.39
CA SER A 422 2.12 -24.35 5.65
C SER A 422 2.62 -25.38 4.65
N TYR A 423 1.73 -26.13 3.98
CA TYR A 423 2.08 -27.12 2.96
C TYR A 423 2.04 -26.56 1.54
N ALA A 424 1.60 -25.31 1.35
CA ALA A 424 1.41 -24.73 0.02
C ALA A 424 2.66 -24.80 -0.85
N ARG A 425 3.82 -24.44 -0.28
CA ARG A 425 5.10 -24.47 -0.99
C ARG A 425 5.49 -25.87 -1.43
N TYR A 426 5.37 -26.85 -0.52
CA TYR A 426 5.65 -28.25 -0.80
C TYR A 426 4.78 -28.79 -1.95
N VAL A 427 3.46 -28.57 -1.88
CA VAL A 427 2.52 -29.03 -2.91
C VAL A 427 2.78 -28.34 -4.25
N TRP A 428 3.13 -27.05 -4.24
CA TRP A 428 3.48 -26.31 -5.44
C TRP A 428 4.73 -26.86 -6.14
N ASP A 429 5.79 -27.15 -5.38
CA ASP A 429 7.02 -27.75 -5.92
C ASP A 429 6.77 -29.16 -6.45
N LEU A 430 5.98 -29.96 -5.74
CA LEU A 430 5.61 -31.31 -6.17
C LEU A 430 4.83 -31.30 -7.50
N LEU A 431 3.86 -30.39 -7.63
CA LEU A 431 3.15 -30.17 -8.90
C LEU A 431 4.11 -29.74 -10.01
N TRP A 432 5.05 -28.84 -9.69
CA TRP A 432 6.03 -28.35 -10.64
C TRP A 432 6.92 -29.47 -11.19
N GLU A 433 7.40 -30.35 -10.31
CA GLU A 433 8.22 -31.49 -10.68
C GLU A 433 7.43 -32.52 -11.49
N ALA A 434 6.25 -32.92 -11.01
CA ALA A 434 5.39 -33.90 -11.69
C ALA A 434 4.87 -33.41 -13.05
N GLY A 435 4.76 -32.09 -13.22
CA GLY A 435 4.30 -31.43 -14.44
C GLY A 435 5.40 -31.13 -15.46
N ALA A 436 6.68 -31.36 -15.13
CA ALA A 436 7.80 -30.95 -15.98
C ALA A 436 7.74 -31.59 -17.39
N GLU A 437 7.41 -32.89 -17.47
CA GLU A 437 7.27 -33.59 -18.75
C GLU A 437 6.07 -33.11 -19.58
N TYR A 438 5.10 -32.46 -18.94
CA TYR A 438 3.87 -31.96 -19.57
C TYR A 438 3.92 -30.46 -19.89
N GLY A 439 5.08 -29.81 -19.71
CA GLY A 439 5.24 -28.37 -19.98
C GLY A 439 4.55 -27.47 -18.96
N ILE A 440 4.54 -27.86 -17.67
CA ILE A 440 3.94 -27.04 -16.62
C ILE A 440 4.59 -25.66 -16.49
N ARG A 441 3.77 -24.61 -16.40
CA ARG A 441 4.22 -23.22 -16.18
C ARG A 441 3.25 -22.49 -15.27
N PRO A 442 3.67 -21.44 -14.55
CA PRO A 442 2.74 -20.64 -13.78
C PRO A 442 2.03 -19.66 -14.72
N PHE A 443 0.82 -19.23 -14.35
CA PHE A 443 0.13 -18.13 -15.02
C PHE A 443 -0.51 -17.20 -13.99
N GLY A 444 -0.62 -15.92 -14.35
CA GLY A 444 -1.11 -14.86 -13.48
C GLY A 444 -2.56 -14.45 -13.74
N LEU A 445 -2.98 -13.40 -13.05
CA LEU A 445 -4.34 -12.85 -13.15
C LEU A 445 -4.72 -12.36 -14.54
N GLU A 446 -3.80 -11.84 -15.35
CA GLU A 446 -4.15 -11.34 -16.69
C GLU A 446 -4.44 -12.49 -17.65
N ALA A 447 -3.62 -13.55 -17.65
CA ALA A 447 -3.92 -14.76 -18.39
C ALA A 447 -5.24 -15.39 -17.92
N GLN A 448 -5.48 -15.48 -16.61
CA GLN A 448 -6.76 -15.94 -16.06
C GLN A 448 -7.92 -15.07 -16.58
N ASN A 449 -7.78 -13.75 -16.58
CA ASN A 449 -8.80 -12.81 -17.01
C ASN A 449 -9.14 -12.97 -18.50
N CYS A 450 -8.15 -13.24 -19.35
CA CYS A 450 -8.39 -13.58 -20.75
C CYS A 450 -9.13 -14.92 -20.89
N LEU A 451 -8.60 -15.98 -20.28
CA LEU A 451 -9.14 -17.34 -20.43
C LEU A 451 -10.59 -17.45 -19.94
N ARG A 452 -10.94 -16.78 -18.83
CA ARG A 452 -12.31 -16.76 -18.28
C ARG A 452 -13.26 -15.92 -19.15
N ALA A 453 -12.78 -14.82 -19.72
CA ALA A 453 -13.60 -13.95 -20.55
C ALA A 453 -13.95 -14.63 -21.89
N GLU A 454 -13.05 -15.45 -22.45
CA GLU A 454 -13.36 -16.30 -23.60
C GLU A 454 -14.51 -17.28 -23.33
N LYS A 455 -14.73 -17.66 -22.06
CA LYS A 455 -15.85 -18.49 -21.62
C LYS A 455 -17.11 -17.70 -21.27
N GLY A 456 -17.05 -16.37 -21.24
CA GLY A 456 -18.13 -15.53 -20.73
C GLY A 456 -18.35 -15.65 -19.23
N HIS A 457 -17.38 -16.18 -18.48
CA HIS A 457 -17.43 -16.16 -17.03
C HIS A 457 -17.17 -14.75 -16.53
N VAL A 458 -17.91 -14.32 -15.50
CA VAL A 458 -17.83 -12.96 -14.96
C VAL A 458 -16.79 -12.86 -13.85
N ILE A 459 -16.27 -11.66 -13.63
CA ILE A 459 -15.59 -11.27 -12.40
C ILE A 459 -16.43 -10.17 -11.74
N ILE A 460 -16.81 -10.40 -10.48
CA ILE A 460 -17.59 -9.43 -9.70
C ILE A 460 -16.74 -8.16 -9.51
N GLY A 461 -17.31 -7.00 -9.87
CA GLY A 461 -16.60 -5.73 -9.93
C GLY A 461 -16.00 -5.39 -11.30
N THR A 462 -16.05 -6.31 -12.27
CA THR A 462 -15.65 -6.07 -13.68
C THR A 462 -16.87 -6.13 -14.60
N GLU A 463 -17.60 -7.25 -14.60
CA GLU A 463 -18.90 -7.36 -15.29
C GLU A 463 -20.07 -7.04 -14.35
N SER A 464 -19.79 -6.50 -13.16
CA SER A 464 -20.81 -6.00 -12.25
C SER A 464 -20.36 -4.72 -11.55
N GLU A 465 -21.34 -3.87 -11.26
CA GLU A 465 -21.22 -2.68 -10.42
C GLU A 465 -22.43 -2.61 -9.48
N GLN A 466 -22.48 -1.63 -8.57
CA GLN A 466 -23.51 -1.56 -7.52
C GLN A 466 -24.95 -1.34 -8.02
N ARG A 467 -25.19 -1.26 -9.33
CA ARG A 467 -26.50 -1.14 -9.98
C ARG A 467 -26.82 -2.31 -10.93
N VAL A 468 -25.92 -3.28 -11.03
CA VAL A 468 -26.06 -4.45 -11.91
C VAL A 468 -26.60 -5.62 -11.10
N THR A 469 -27.77 -6.09 -11.49
CA THR A 469 -28.46 -7.21 -10.87
C THR A 469 -27.94 -8.54 -11.39
N LEU A 470 -28.24 -9.61 -10.65
CA LEU A 470 -28.03 -10.98 -11.11
C LEU A 470 -28.65 -11.26 -12.50
N LEU A 471 -29.80 -10.63 -12.79
CA LEU A 471 -30.52 -10.79 -14.05
C LEU A 471 -29.81 -10.12 -15.22
N ASP A 472 -29.19 -8.96 -14.99
CA ASP A 472 -28.52 -8.17 -16.02
C ASP A 472 -27.29 -8.91 -16.58
N ILE A 473 -26.58 -9.67 -15.75
CA ILE A 473 -25.42 -10.48 -16.15
C ILE A 473 -25.78 -11.89 -16.63
N GLY A 474 -27.06 -12.17 -16.88
CA GLY A 474 -27.51 -13.46 -17.38
C GLY A 474 -27.41 -14.61 -16.37
N MET A 475 -27.23 -14.32 -15.08
CA MET A 475 -27.13 -15.31 -14.00
C MET A 475 -28.46 -15.57 -13.27
N GLY A 476 -29.57 -15.05 -13.79
CA GLY A 476 -30.90 -15.24 -13.20
C GLY A 476 -31.38 -16.69 -13.10
N TRP A 477 -30.71 -17.63 -13.77
CA TRP A 477 -30.97 -19.08 -13.63
C TRP A 477 -30.50 -19.65 -12.30
N LEU A 478 -29.59 -18.96 -11.59
CA LEU A 478 -29.16 -19.36 -10.25
C LEU A 478 -30.22 -19.10 -9.19
N TRP A 479 -31.07 -18.09 -9.41
CA TRP A 479 -32.01 -17.65 -8.39
C TRP A 479 -33.20 -18.60 -8.28
N ASP A 480 -33.37 -19.16 -7.10
CA ASP A 480 -34.53 -19.94 -6.72
C ASP A 480 -35.70 -18.99 -6.42
N ARG A 481 -36.64 -18.93 -7.37
CA ARG A 481 -37.83 -18.05 -7.33
C ARG A 481 -38.92 -18.58 -6.42
N GLU A 482 -38.93 -19.89 -6.17
CA GLU A 482 -40.01 -20.59 -5.46
C GLU A 482 -39.83 -20.50 -3.94
N ASP A 483 -38.60 -20.34 -3.47
CA ASP A 483 -38.27 -20.19 -2.05
C ASP A 483 -38.59 -18.77 -1.52
N LEU A 484 -39.84 -18.61 -1.08
CA LEU A 484 -40.32 -17.41 -0.39
C LEU A 484 -40.02 -17.41 1.12
N ALA A 485 -39.76 -18.59 1.70
CA ALA A 485 -39.68 -18.78 3.15
C ALA A 485 -38.31 -18.43 3.72
N SER A 486 -37.22 -18.66 2.97
CA SER A 486 -35.86 -18.41 3.47
C SER A 486 -35.51 -16.92 3.60
N GLY A 487 -36.34 -16.03 3.05
CA GLY A 487 -36.11 -14.58 3.11
C GLY A 487 -34.82 -14.17 2.39
N LYS A 488 -34.52 -14.80 1.24
CA LYS A 488 -33.27 -14.60 0.50
C LYS A 488 -32.98 -13.12 0.26
N VAL A 489 -31.77 -12.70 0.57
CA VAL A 489 -31.34 -11.31 0.40
C VAL A 489 -31.45 -10.90 -1.07
N GLY A 490 -32.12 -9.78 -1.33
CA GLY A 490 -32.34 -9.25 -2.68
C GLY A 490 -33.49 -9.86 -3.47
N ALA A 491 -34.16 -10.93 -2.99
CA ALA A 491 -35.20 -11.60 -3.77
C ALA A 491 -36.40 -10.70 -4.12
N ALA A 492 -36.80 -9.80 -3.21
CA ALA A 492 -37.89 -8.86 -3.50
C ALA A 492 -37.51 -7.87 -4.62
N ALA A 493 -36.26 -7.38 -4.61
CA ALA A 493 -35.77 -6.49 -5.66
C ALA A 493 -35.55 -7.22 -6.98
N LEU A 494 -35.05 -8.46 -6.96
CA LEU A 494 -34.91 -9.29 -8.16
C LEU A 494 -36.27 -9.53 -8.83
N ARG A 495 -37.33 -9.86 -8.07
CA ARG A 495 -38.71 -9.96 -8.61
C ARG A 495 -39.13 -8.68 -9.30
N HIS A 496 -38.93 -7.53 -8.65
CA HIS A 496 -39.27 -6.25 -9.24
C HIS A 496 -38.46 -5.96 -10.51
N CYS A 497 -37.19 -6.38 -10.57
CA CYS A 497 -36.33 -6.19 -11.74
C CYS A 497 -36.74 -7.04 -12.95
N GLU A 498 -37.44 -8.17 -12.77
CA GLU A 498 -37.96 -8.97 -13.89
C GLU A 498 -38.99 -8.21 -14.73
N GLU A 499 -39.73 -7.29 -14.11
CA GLU A 499 -40.77 -6.48 -14.75
C GLU A 499 -40.22 -5.15 -15.33
N GLN A 500 -38.97 -4.81 -15.04
CA GLN A 500 -38.36 -3.56 -15.47
C GLN A 500 -37.78 -3.67 -16.89
N ALA A 501 -38.35 -2.91 -17.82
CA ALA A 501 -37.84 -2.79 -19.18
C ALA A 501 -36.60 -1.88 -19.25
N GLY A 502 -35.72 -2.12 -20.25
CA GLY A 502 -34.61 -1.22 -20.56
C GLY A 502 -33.42 -1.35 -19.61
N ARG A 503 -33.36 -2.40 -18.80
CA ARG A 503 -32.21 -2.72 -17.94
C ARG A 503 -30.97 -3.05 -18.78
N LEU A 504 -29.80 -3.05 -18.13
CA LEU A 504 -28.57 -3.50 -18.77
C LEU A 504 -28.61 -5.02 -19.00
N LYS A 505 -27.93 -5.47 -20.05
CA LYS A 505 -27.71 -6.88 -20.38
C LYS A 505 -26.24 -7.09 -20.70
N LEU A 506 -25.64 -8.14 -20.12
CA LEU A 506 -24.30 -8.56 -20.46
C LEU A 506 -24.31 -9.24 -21.83
N VAL A 507 -23.50 -8.72 -22.74
CA VAL A 507 -23.35 -9.24 -24.11
C VAL A 507 -21.89 -9.53 -24.43
N GLY A 508 -21.67 -10.42 -25.40
CA GLY A 508 -20.37 -10.59 -26.02
C GLY A 508 -20.16 -9.57 -27.14
N LEU A 509 -18.92 -9.13 -27.34
CA LEU A 509 -18.51 -8.22 -28.38
C LEU A 509 -17.48 -8.88 -29.29
N ARG A 510 -17.63 -8.68 -30.60
CA ARG A 510 -16.58 -8.81 -31.61
C ARG A 510 -16.21 -7.43 -32.09
N VAL A 511 -15.01 -6.96 -31.77
CA VAL A 511 -14.53 -5.66 -32.24
C VAL A 511 -14.23 -5.78 -33.74
N ASP A 512 -14.79 -4.88 -34.53
CA ASP A 512 -14.63 -4.92 -35.98
C ASP A 512 -13.23 -4.40 -36.36
N ASP A 513 -12.60 -5.02 -37.36
CA ASP A 513 -11.33 -4.52 -37.91
C ASP A 513 -11.61 -3.33 -38.84
N PRO A 514 -10.95 -2.16 -38.67
CA PRO A 514 -11.06 -1.03 -39.59
C PRO A 514 -10.67 -1.38 -41.03
N ALA A 515 -9.81 -2.38 -41.23
CA ALA A 515 -9.45 -2.90 -42.54
C ALA A 515 -10.38 -4.07 -42.89
N GLY A 516 -11.60 -3.77 -43.36
CA GLY A 516 -12.59 -4.79 -43.74
C GLY A 516 -11.99 -5.91 -44.61
N GLY A 517 -11.84 -7.10 -44.05
CA GLY A 517 -11.34 -8.27 -44.77
C GLY A 517 -11.34 -9.53 -43.91
N ASP A 518 -12.09 -10.54 -44.36
CA ASP A 518 -11.86 -11.93 -43.96
C ASP A 518 -10.45 -12.34 -44.40
N ALA A 519 -9.45 -12.12 -43.55
CA ALA A 519 -8.09 -12.58 -43.76
C ALA A 519 -7.61 -13.33 -42.52
N GLY A 520 -7.83 -14.65 -42.53
CA GLY A 520 -7.09 -15.55 -41.66
C GLY A 520 -5.59 -15.41 -41.95
N GLY A 521 -4.79 -15.09 -40.92
CA GLY A 521 -3.34 -15.22 -40.98
C GLY A 521 -2.48 -14.00 -40.64
N GLY A 522 -3.00 -12.97 -39.95
CA GLY A 522 -2.17 -11.84 -39.48
C GLY A 522 -1.48 -12.13 -38.14
N THR A 523 -0.15 -12.16 -38.11
CA THR A 523 0.64 -12.14 -36.85
C THR A 523 0.50 -10.81 -36.12
N ALA A 524 0.49 -10.85 -34.78
CA ALA A 524 0.15 -9.82 -33.79
C ALA A 524 0.79 -8.41 -33.87
N ARG A 525 1.41 -7.98 -34.97
CA ARG A 525 2.21 -6.74 -35.02
C ARG A 525 1.49 -5.46 -35.47
N ASP A 526 0.31 -5.54 -36.09
CA ASP A 526 -0.48 -4.35 -36.47
C ASP A 526 -1.98 -4.54 -36.14
N VAL A 527 -2.29 -4.87 -34.90
CA VAL A 527 -3.69 -5.05 -34.48
C VAL A 527 -4.37 -3.68 -34.38
N ALA A 528 -5.47 -3.51 -35.13
CA ALA A 528 -6.42 -2.41 -35.01
C ALA A 528 -6.65 -1.97 -33.56
N HIS A 529 -6.90 -0.66 -33.35
CA HIS A 529 -7.13 -0.09 -32.03
C HIS A 529 -8.17 -0.89 -31.21
N ARG A 530 -7.71 -1.55 -30.14
CA ARG A 530 -8.55 -2.28 -29.19
C ARG A 530 -9.14 -1.30 -28.17
N PRO A 531 -10.48 -1.23 -28.01
CA PRO A 531 -11.12 -0.45 -26.96
C PRO A 531 -10.60 -0.87 -25.58
N GLU A 532 -10.41 0.07 -24.67
CA GLU A 532 -10.03 -0.20 -23.28
C GLU A 532 -11.21 -0.71 -22.44
N ASP A 533 -10.89 -1.36 -21.32
CA ASP A 533 -11.90 -1.70 -20.31
C ASP A 533 -12.50 -0.37 -19.78
N GLY A 534 -13.82 -0.24 -19.82
CA GLY A 534 -14.53 1.00 -19.48
C GLY A 534 -14.86 1.91 -20.67
N ALA A 535 -14.49 1.56 -21.91
CA ALA A 535 -14.94 2.28 -23.09
C ALA A 535 -16.48 2.38 -23.13
N LEU A 536 -17.01 3.55 -23.51
CA LEU A 536 -18.44 3.83 -23.46
C LEU A 536 -19.14 3.27 -24.70
N VAL A 537 -20.25 2.58 -24.50
CA VAL A 537 -21.18 2.23 -25.58
C VAL A 537 -22.11 3.41 -25.77
N VAL A 538 -22.08 4.02 -26.96
CA VAL A 538 -22.88 5.21 -27.28
C VAL A 538 -23.88 4.89 -28.38
N ASP A 539 -25.13 5.27 -28.15
CA ASP A 539 -26.19 5.20 -29.14
C ASP A 539 -26.68 6.62 -29.45
N GLY A 540 -26.32 7.12 -30.63
CA GLY A 540 -26.53 8.51 -31.03
C GLY A 540 -25.75 9.48 -30.14
N LYS A 541 -26.45 10.18 -29.24
CA LYS A 541 -25.86 11.15 -28.29
C LYS A 541 -25.94 10.68 -26.82
N ARG A 542 -26.35 9.44 -26.58
CA ARG A 542 -26.57 8.91 -25.22
C ARG A 542 -25.60 7.77 -24.93
N ILE A 543 -25.03 7.78 -23.73
CA ILE A 543 -24.33 6.64 -23.18
C ILE A 543 -25.38 5.58 -22.86
N ALA A 544 -25.24 4.40 -23.44
CA ALA A 544 -26.20 3.30 -23.36
C ALA A 544 -25.56 2.00 -22.83
N GLY A 545 -24.34 2.10 -22.30
CA GLY A 545 -23.61 0.96 -21.77
C GLY A 545 -22.11 1.24 -21.67
N PHE A 546 -21.36 0.21 -21.34
CA PHE A 546 -19.91 0.26 -21.27
C PHE A 546 -19.30 -1.12 -21.51
N VAL A 547 -18.08 -1.11 -22.00
CA VAL A 547 -17.22 -2.28 -22.15
C VAL A 547 -16.70 -2.69 -20.78
N CYS A 548 -16.92 -3.95 -20.38
CA CYS A 548 -16.41 -4.50 -19.12
C CYS A 548 -14.99 -5.02 -19.28
N THR A 549 -14.78 -5.86 -20.30
CA THR A 549 -13.48 -6.51 -20.59
C THR A 549 -13.31 -6.61 -22.09
N THR A 550 -12.15 -6.24 -22.63
CA THR A 550 -11.78 -6.47 -24.05
C THR A 550 -10.37 -6.97 -24.20
N ARG A 551 -10.15 -8.01 -25.00
CA ARG A 551 -8.81 -8.58 -25.21
C ARG A 551 -8.64 -9.01 -26.66
N HIS A 552 -7.39 -9.14 -27.09
CA HIS A 552 -7.07 -9.89 -28.30
C HIS A 552 -6.93 -11.36 -27.92
N SER A 553 -7.60 -12.26 -28.66
CA SER A 553 -7.45 -13.71 -28.45
C SER A 553 -6.68 -14.32 -29.61
N GLU A 554 -5.51 -14.89 -29.32
CA GLU A 554 -4.83 -15.80 -30.26
C GLU A 554 -5.63 -17.08 -30.48
N THR A 555 -6.37 -17.54 -29.47
CA THR A 555 -7.15 -18.78 -29.54
C THR A 555 -8.30 -18.65 -30.55
N LEU A 556 -8.95 -17.49 -30.57
CA LEU A 556 -10.08 -17.19 -31.44
C LEU A 556 -9.64 -16.56 -32.77
N GLY A 557 -8.49 -15.87 -32.78
CA GLY A 557 -7.96 -15.13 -33.93
C GLY A 557 -8.57 -13.73 -34.13
N TRP A 558 -9.28 -13.19 -33.13
CA TRP A 558 -9.94 -11.88 -33.20
C TRP A 558 -10.03 -11.18 -31.83
N GLN A 559 -10.40 -9.90 -31.85
CA GLN A 559 -10.60 -9.09 -30.65
C GLN A 559 -12.02 -9.25 -30.10
N TYR A 560 -12.12 -9.76 -28.88
CA TYR A 560 -13.39 -10.06 -28.23
C TYR A 560 -13.56 -9.24 -26.95
N GLY A 561 -14.78 -9.18 -26.43
CA GLY A 561 -15.03 -8.55 -25.15
C GLY A 561 -16.39 -8.85 -24.55
N LEU A 562 -16.58 -8.44 -23.30
CA LEU A 562 -17.87 -8.44 -22.61
C LEU A 562 -18.27 -6.99 -22.35
N ALA A 563 -19.55 -6.69 -22.49
CA ALA A 563 -20.10 -5.36 -22.25
C ALA A 563 -21.48 -5.42 -21.62
N LEU A 564 -21.80 -4.42 -20.80
CA LEU A 564 -23.14 -4.18 -20.31
C LEU A 564 -23.79 -3.11 -21.18
N VAL A 565 -24.90 -3.45 -21.82
CA VAL A 565 -25.63 -2.54 -22.73
C VAL A 565 -27.11 -2.49 -22.37
N GLU A 566 -27.77 -1.36 -22.60
CA GLU A 566 -29.23 -1.27 -22.49
C GLU A 566 -29.90 -2.39 -23.32
N GLU A 567 -30.94 -3.01 -22.78
CA GLU A 567 -31.62 -4.18 -23.36
C GLU A 567 -31.95 -4.04 -24.86
N ARG A 568 -32.38 -2.85 -25.28
CA ARG A 568 -32.68 -2.55 -26.69
C ARG A 568 -31.47 -2.70 -27.63
N LEU A 569 -30.25 -2.64 -27.11
CA LEU A 569 -28.99 -2.78 -27.85
C LEU A 569 -28.41 -4.20 -27.77
N ALA A 570 -29.02 -5.11 -26.99
CA ALA A 570 -28.45 -6.43 -26.71
C ALA A 570 -28.71 -7.48 -27.80
N GLU A 571 -29.39 -7.10 -28.89
CA GLU A 571 -29.71 -7.99 -30.00
C GLU A 571 -28.45 -8.46 -30.74
N ARG A 572 -28.37 -9.77 -31.02
CA ARG A 572 -27.23 -10.37 -31.73
C ARG A 572 -27.12 -9.81 -33.15
N GLY A 573 -25.90 -9.58 -33.61
CA GLY A 573 -25.60 -9.01 -34.91
C GLY A 573 -25.74 -7.48 -34.96
N ARG A 574 -26.20 -6.83 -33.88
CA ARG A 574 -26.24 -5.37 -33.80
C ARG A 574 -24.83 -4.80 -33.72
N SER A 575 -24.57 -3.75 -34.50
CA SER A 575 -23.34 -2.97 -34.39
C SER A 575 -23.48 -1.89 -33.31
N LEU A 576 -22.43 -1.73 -32.51
CA LEU A 576 -22.31 -0.78 -31.42
C LEU A 576 -21.14 0.17 -31.67
N ASP A 577 -21.36 1.45 -31.39
CA ASP A 577 -20.28 2.44 -31.37
C ASP A 577 -19.65 2.52 -29.98
N LEU A 578 -18.34 2.35 -29.94
CA LEU A 578 -17.53 2.40 -28.74
C LEU A 578 -16.69 3.69 -28.76
N TYR A 579 -16.73 4.44 -27.67
CA TYR A 579 -15.98 5.68 -27.52
C TYR A 579 -15.09 5.65 -26.29
N GLU A 580 -13.87 6.10 -26.46
CA GLU A 580 -12.93 6.33 -25.37
C GLU A 580 -12.15 7.62 -25.63
N SER A 581 -11.42 8.12 -24.62
CA SER A 581 -10.65 9.35 -24.74
C SER A 581 -9.23 9.23 -24.17
N PRO A 582 -8.41 8.29 -24.66
CA PRO A 582 -7.03 8.16 -24.22
C PRO A 582 -6.27 9.47 -24.50
N GLY A 583 -5.60 10.00 -23.47
CA GLY A 583 -4.81 11.24 -23.61
C GLY A 583 -5.61 12.46 -24.08
N ARG A 584 -6.92 12.54 -23.77
CA ARG A 584 -7.87 13.59 -24.23
C ARG A 584 -8.19 13.58 -25.72
N ARG A 585 -7.87 12.51 -26.45
CA ARG A 585 -8.28 12.33 -27.84
C ARG A 585 -9.43 11.32 -27.90
N THR A 586 -10.58 11.74 -28.41
CA THR A 586 -11.69 10.80 -28.64
C THR A 586 -11.35 9.82 -29.75
N VAL A 587 -11.42 8.53 -29.45
CA VAL A 587 -11.30 7.43 -30.42
C VAL A 587 -12.64 6.73 -30.50
N ARG A 588 -13.05 6.39 -31.73
CA ARG A 588 -14.25 5.61 -32.01
C ARG A 588 -13.84 4.26 -32.60
N SER A 589 -14.40 3.19 -32.05
CA SER A 589 -14.35 1.83 -32.61
C SER A 589 -15.77 1.32 -32.81
N THR A 590 -15.95 0.30 -33.64
CA THR A 590 -17.21 -0.42 -33.78
C THR A 590 -17.07 -1.86 -33.30
N ALA A 591 -18.14 -2.40 -32.73
CA ALA A 591 -18.18 -3.80 -32.35
C ALA A 591 -19.56 -4.41 -32.63
N THR A 592 -19.56 -5.67 -33.04
CA THR A 592 -20.77 -6.45 -33.28
C THR A 592 -21.14 -7.27 -32.04
N VAL A 593 -22.41 -7.24 -31.64
CA VAL A 593 -22.95 -8.05 -30.54
C VAL A 593 -23.00 -9.53 -30.93
N VAL A 594 -22.39 -10.37 -30.11
CA VAL A 594 -22.30 -11.84 -30.30
C VAL A 594 -22.60 -12.56 -28.97
N PRO A 595 -22.78 -13.90 -28.96
CA PRO A 595 -22.90 -14.64 -27.70
C PRO A 595 -21.68 -14.42 -26.79
N PRO A 596 -21.86 -14.31 -25.46
CA PRO A 596 -20.75 -14.08 -24.53
C PRO A 596 -19.84 -15.29 -24.32
N HIS A 597 -20.20 -16.47 -24.86
CA HIS A 597 -19.42 -17.69 -24.78
C HIS A 597 -18.68 -17.94 -26.10
N PHE A 598 -17.44 -17.48 -26.18
CA PHE A 598 -16.66 -17.46 -27.43
C PHE A 598 -15.92 -18.76 -27.70
N TYR A 599 -15.41 -19.39 -26.64
CA TYR A 599 -14.57 -20.58 -26.70
C TYR A 599 -15.28 -21.80 -26.10
N ASP A 600 -15.33 -22.91 -26.84
CA ASP A 600 -15.97 -24.17 -26.42
C ASP A 600 -17.35 -23.93 -25.72
N PRO A 601 -18.34 -23.33 -26.40
CA PRO A 601 -19.60 -22.93 -25.76
C PRO A 601 -20.40 -24.12 -25.20
N LYS A 602 -20.11 -25.35 -25.67
CA LYS A 602 -20.70 -26.59 -25.15
C LYS A 602 -19.99 -27.11 -23.89
N GLY A 603 -18.82 -26.57 -23.56
CA GLY A 603 -18.04 -26.94 -22.37
C GLY A 603 -17.53 -28.38 -22.42
N GLN A 604 -17.12 -28.87 -23.59
CA GLN A 604 -16.61 -30.23 -23.74
C GLN A 604 -15.22 -30.39 -23.10
N ARG A 605 -14.32 -29.40 -23.26
CA ARG A 605 -12.94 -29.48 -22.77
C ARG A 605 -12.80 -29.46 -21.25
N LEU A 606 -13.78 -28.87 -20.57
CA LEU A 606 -13.90 -28.85 -19.12
C LEU A 606 -14.55 -30.13 -18.53
N ARG A 607 -15.32 -30.86 -19.34
CA ARG A 607 -16.03 -32.09 -18.92
C ARG A 607 -15.28 -33.37 -19.23
N THR A 608 -14.51 -33.41 -20.31
CA THR A 608 -13.80 -34.60 -20.80
C THR A 608 -12.39 -34.23 -21.22
N ALA A 609 -11.38 -35.02 -20.82
CA ALA A 609 -10.03 -34.88 -21.37
C ALA A 609 -10.01 -35.41 -22.83
N PRO A 610 -9.32 -34.75 -23.78
CA PRO A 610 -9.20 -35.28 -25.13
C PRO A 610 -8.41 -36.61 -25.15
N GLU A 611 -8.96 -37.63 -25.81
CA GLU A 611 -8.25 -38.88 -26.11
C GLU A 611 -7.16 -38.62 -27.18
N GLY A 612 -5.89 -38.78 -26.80
CA GLY A 612 -4.78 -39.06 -27.72
C GLY A 612 -4.05 -37.88 -28.40
N ARG A 613 -2.77 -37.73 -28.06
CA ARG A 613 -1.69 -37.47 -29.05
C ARG A 613 -0.52 -38.41 -28.72
N PRO A 614 0.09 -39.08 -29.70
CA PRO A 614 1.19 -40.01 -29.46
C PRO A 614 2.45 -39.27 -29.00
N ARG A 615 3.24 -39.96 -28.16
CA ARG A 615 4.58 -39.56 -27.71
C ARG A 615 5.39 -38.99 -28.88
N ARG A 616 5.85 -37.74 -28.79
CA ARG A 616 6.97 -37.27 -29.61
C ARG A 616 8.26 -37.66 -28.90
N SER A 617 8.83 -38.78 -29.32
CA SER A 617 10.24 -39.10 -29.06
C SER A 617 11.11 -38.17 -29.90
N GLY A 618 11.36 -36.97 -29.39
CA GLY A 618 12.47 -36.13 -29.81
C GLY A 618 13.36 -35.97 -28.61
N GLU A 619 14.59 -36.50 -28.68
CA GLU A 619 15.65 -36.22 -27.73
C GLU A 619 15.89 -34.70 -27.68
N ALA A 620 15.20 -34.02 -26.77
CA ALA A 620 15.64 -32.74 -26.27
C ALA A 620 16.54 -33.07 -25.08
N SER A 621 17.84 -32.80 -25.24
CA SER A 621 18.81 -32.89 -24.16
C SER A 621 18.27 -32.16 -22.93
N SER A 622 18.00 -32.91 -21.86
CA SER A 622 17.69 -32.34 -20.55
C SER A 622 18.82 -31.38 -20.18
N PRO A 623 18.54 -30.10 -19.85
CA PRO A 623 19.54 -29.31 -19.16
C PRO A 623 19.80 -30.01 -17.81
N PRO A 624 21.06 -30.12 -17.37
CA PRO A 624 21.35 -30.70 -16.07
C PRO A 624 20.59 -29.91 -14.99
N ALA A 625 20.15 -30.61 -13.94
CA ALA A 625 19.53 -29.99 -12.78
C ALA A 625 20.33 -28.73 -12.38
N PRO A 626 19.69 -27.55 -12.21
CA PRO A 626 20.43 -26.34 -11.90
C PRO A 626 21.10 -26.51 -10.55
N ALA A 627 22.44 -26.48 -10.55
CA ALA A 627 23.22 -26.32 -9.34
C ALA A 627 22.71 -25.09 -8.57
N ALA A 628 22.64 -25.18 -7.23
CA ALA A 628 22.16 -24.09 -6.37
C ALA A 628 22.74 -22.73 -6.80
N HIS A 629 21.89 -21.86 -7.36
CA HIS A 629 22.29 -20.56 -7.87
C HIS A 629 22.31 -19.54 -6.73
N ARG A 630 23.49 -19.00 -6.40
CA ARG A 630 23.62 -17.88 -5.47
C ARG A 630 23.23 -16.60 -6.20
N ARG A 631 22.24 -15.87 -5.66
CA ARG A 631 21.77 -14.60 -6.24
C ARG A 631 22.41 -13.42 -5.51
N SER A 632 22.72 -12.34 -6.22
CA SER A 632 23.07 -11.07 -5.56
C SER A 632 21.89 -10.58 -4.71
N PRO A 633 22.12 -10.07 -3.48
CA PRO A 633 21.08 -9.42 -2.69
C PRO A 633 20.77 -8.00 -3.16
N VAL A 634 21.49 -7.50 -4.17
CA VAL A 634 21.30 -6.18 -4.75
C VAL A 634 20.98 -6.29 -6.23
N ARG A 635 20.26 -5.30 -6.74
CA ARG A 635 19.94 -5.18 -8.15
C ARG A 635 20.07 -3.72 -8.55
N PHE A 636 20.74 -3.51 -9.68
CA PHE A 636 20.90 -2.20 -10.29
C PHE A 636 19.97 -2.09 -11.50
N ASP A 637 19.36 -0.93 -11.70
CA ASP A 637 18.54 -0.60 -12.88
C ASP A 637 19.42 -0.18 -14.07
N ALA A 638 20.52 -0.90 -14.28
CA ALA A 638 21.48 -0.70 -15.36
C ALA A 638 21.81 -2.05 -16.01
N ALA A 639 21.89 -2.08 -17.33
CA ALA A 639 22.24 -3.30 -18.07
C ALA A 639 23.73 -3.65 -17.85
N PRO A 640 24.06 -4.87 -17.41
CA PRO A 640 25.45 -5.29 -17.29
C PRO A 640 26.05 -5.47 -18.69
N ALA A 641 27.19 -4.83 -18.96
CA ALA A 641 27.92 -4.99 -20.21
C ALA A 641 28.75 -6.28 -20.21
N ARG A 642 29.28 -6.68 -19.05
CA ARG A 642 30.07 -7.91 -18.90
C ARG A 642 29.80 -8.57 -17.56
N THR A 643 29.53 -9.87 -17.57
CA THR A 643 29.35 -10.69 -16.37
C THR A 643 30.26 -11.92 -16.38
N GLU A 644 30.53 -12.48 -15.19
CA GLU A 644 31.30 -13.70 -15.00
C GLU A 644 30.69 -14.54 -13.87
N ARG A 645 30.68 -15.86 -14.02
CA ARG A 645 30.17 -16.77 -12.98
C ARG A 645 31.31 -17.22 -12.07
N ARG A 646 31.24 -16.88 -10.77
CA ARG A 646 32.24 -17.27 -9.75
C ARG A 646 31.55 -17.90 -8.54
N ALA A 647 31.94 -19.12 -8.16
CA ALA A 647 31.43 -19.82 -6.97
C ALA A 647 29.87 -19.83 -6.84
N GLY A 648 29.16 -19.93 -7.96
CA GLY A 648 27.69 -19.93 -8.01
C GLY A 648 27.02 -18.56 -8.09
N TRP A 649 27.79 -17.46 -8.02
CA TRP A 649 27.33 -16.09 -8.22
C TRP A 649 27.45 -15.66 -9.67
N ASN A 650 26.52 -14.83 -10.13
CA ASN A 650 26.65 -14.05 -11.37
C ASN A 650 27.21 -12.66 -11.02
N VAL A 651 28.51 -12.48 -11.20
CA VAL A 651 29.23 -11.24 -10.86
C VAL A 651 29.20 -10.30 -12.05
N VAL A 652 28.78 -9.05 -11.85
CA VAL A 652 28.84 -8.02 -12.88
C VAL A 652 30.21 -7.37 -12.86
N LEU A 653 30.94 -7.50 -13.96
CA LEU A 653 32.29 -6.96 -14.09
C LEU A 653 32.30 -5.53 -14.62
N ASP A 654 31.38 -5.20 -15.53
CA ASP A 654 31.17 -3.86 -16.12
C ASP A 654 29.68 -3.60 -16.35
N TYR A 655 29.28 -2.34 -16.22
CA TYR A 655 28.02 -1.80 -16.76
C TYR A 655 28.27 -1.02 -18.04
N GLU A 656 27.25 -0.87 -18.89
CA GLU A 656 27.34 -0.05 -20.12
C GLU A 656 27.71 1.43 -19.84
N THR A 657 27.43 1.89 -18.62
CA THR A 657 27.71 3.25 -18.14
C THR A 657 29.12 3.44 -17.60
N ASP A 658 29.94 2.38 -17.52
CA ASP A 658 31.30 2.48 -17.01
C ASP A 658 32.23 3.20 -18.01
N ARG A 659 32.78 4.35 -17.59
CA ARG A 659 33.74 5.17 -18.37
C ARG A 659 35.18 4.72 -18.11
N ALA A 660 36.11 5.11 -18.98
CA ALA A 660 37.55 4.79 -18.84
C ALA A 660 38.14 5.28 -17.50
N PRO A 661 39.10 4.55 -16.89
CA PRO A 661 39.51 4.71 -15.48
C PRO A 661 39.99 6.11 -15.06
N THR A 662 40.52 6.90 -15.98
CA THR A 662 41.12 8.22 -15.67
C THR A 662 40.12 9.36 -15.51
N ASP A 663 38.85 9.18 -15.90
CA ASP A 663 37.73 10.13 -15.68
C ASP A 663 36.64 9.56 -14.74
N ALA A 664 36.76 8.28 -14.33
CA ALA A 664 35.65 7.50 -13.78
C ALA A 664 35.31 7.75 -12.30
N LEU A 665 36.21 8.36 -11.50
CA LEU A 665 36.05 8.52 -10.05
C LEU A 665 35.74 9.96 -9.60
N ARG A 666 35.50 10.90 -10.51
CA ARG A 666 34.99 12.24 -10.14
C ARG A 666 33.57 12.20 -9.56
N GLN A 667 32.81 11.16 -9.90
CA GLN A 667 31.46 10.90 -9.39
C GLN A 667 31.48 9.59 -8.62
N ALA A 668 30.76 9.55 -7.50
CA ALA A 668 30.60 8.35 -6.70
C ALA A 668 29.97 7.22 -7.53
N CYS A 669 30.51 6.02 -7.35
CA CYS A 669 29.96 4.80 -7.91
C CYS A 669 29.70 3.77 -6.83
N LEU A 670 28.67 2.96 -7.03
CA LEU A 670 28.21 1.93 -6.12
C LEU A 670 28.46 0.55 -6.74
N ILE A 671 29.23 -0.28 -6.05
CA ILE A 671 29.70 -1.57 -6.55
C ILE A 671 29.22 -2.68 -5.61
N ASP A 672 28.64 -3.73 -6.18
CA ASP A 672 28.26 -4.94 -5.45
C ASP A 672 29.47 -5.86 -5.23
N LEU A 673 29.77 -6.13 -3.97
CA LEU A 673 30.83 -7.03 -3.52
C LEU A 673 30.27 -8.22 -2.73
N SER A 674 28.95 -8.44 -2.74
CA SER A 674 28.28 -9.45 -1.91
C SER A 674 28.70 -10.89 -2.24
N HIS A 675 29.31 -11.12 -3.41
CA HIS A 675 29.89 -12.41 -3.80
C HIS A 675 31.27 -12.69 -3.18
N ARG A 676 31.93 -11.67 -2.60
CA ARG A 676 33.27 -11.81 -2.03
C ARG A 676 33.22 -12.39 -0.63
N ALA A 677 34.21 -13.23 -0.32
CA ALA A 677 34.25 -13.96 0.93
C ALA A 677 34.32 -13.02 2.14
N ARG A 678 33.47 -13.31 3.13
CA ARG A 678 33.40 -12.61 4.41
C ARG A 678 33.26 -13.62 5.55
N TRP A 679 34.10 -13.47 6.56
CA TRP A 679 34.09 -14.33 7.74
C TRP A 679 33.99 -13.51 9.00
N ASP A 680 33.37 -14.08 10.04
CA ASP A 680 33.45 -13.54 11.39
C ASP A 680 34.27 -14.47 12.27
N VAL A 681 35.05 -13.89 13.17
CA VAL A 681 35.83 -14.60 14.17
C VAL A 681 35.44 -14.15 15.58
N GLN A 682 35.16 -15.09 16.46
CA GLN A 682 34.71 -14.80 17.83
C GLN A 682 35.49 -15.61 18.87
N HIS A 683 36.07 -14.91 19.85
CA HIS A 683 36.79 -15.53 20.96
C HIS A 683 36.82 -14.63 22.20
N ARG A 684 36.79 -15.23 23.40
CA ARG A 684 36.80 -14.50 24.69
C ARG A 684 38.02 -13.59 24.87
N ASP A 685 39.18 -14.00 24.35
CA ASP A 685 40.37 -13.18 24.20
C ASP A 685 40.83 -13.25 22.75
N ILE A 686 40.03 -12.68 21.87
CA ILE A 686 40.26 -12.56 20.44
C ILE A 686 41.65 -12.05 20.01
N ARG A 687 42.43 -11.42 20.90
CA ARG A 687 43.84 -11.06 20.61
C ARG A 687 44.76 -12.27 20.53
N THR A 688 44.36 -13.41 21.11
CA THR A 688 45.12 -14.67 21.01
C THR A 688 44.84 -15.41 19.70
N VAL A 689 43.83 -14.98 18.94
CA VAL A 689 43.49 -15.57 17.64
C VAL A 689 44.26 -14.82 16.56
N ARG A 690 44.88 -15.58 15.65
CA ARG A 690 45.57 -15.05 14.47
C ARG A 690 44.87 -15.50 13.19
N PRO A 691 43.80 -14.80 12.75
CA PRO A 691 43.12 -15.15 11.50
C PRO A 691 44.09 -15.11 10.33
N PHE A 692 44.22 -16.24 9.62
CA PHE A 692 45.15 -16.39 8.50
C PHE A 692 46.61 -16.01 8.85
N GLY A 693 47.01 -16.16 10.12
CA GLY A 693 48.35 -15.79 10.59
C GLY A 693 48.53 -14.30 10.92
N LEU A 694 47.50 -13.47 10.72
CA LEU A 694 47.53 -12.02 10.94
C LEU A 694 47.07 -11.65 12.35
N ASP A 695 47.64 -10.58 12.91
CA ASP A 695 47.21 -10.03 14.20
C ASP A 695 45.87 -9.28 14.08
N VAL A 696 44.95 -9.55 15.01
CA VAL A 696 43.72 -8.77 15.15
C VAL A 696 44.06 -7.39 15.76
N PRO A 697 43.51 -6.27 15.23
CA PRO A 697 43.78 -4.94 15.78
C PRO A 697 43.46 -4.81 17.27
N ARG A 698 44.22 -3.97 17.97
CA ARG A 698 44.12 -3.84 19.43
C ARG A 698 42.84 -3.14 19.87
N THR A 699 42.45 -2.05 19.21
CA THR A 699 41.34 -1.19 19.64
C THR A 699 40.09 -1.49 18.82
N PRO A 700 38.89 -1.65 19.44
CA PRO A 700 37.63 -1.61 18.72
C PRO A 700 37.52 -0.37 17.83
N GLY A 701 37.13 -0.57 16.57
CA GLY A 701 37.13 0.47 15.54
C GLY A 701 38.37 0.49 14.64
N ASP A 702 39.47 -0.16 15.03
CA ASP A 702 40.67 -0.27 14.19
C ASP A 702 40.49 -1.32 13.09
N VAL A 703 41.10 -1.06 11.93
CA VAL A 703 41.11 -1.97 10.77
C VAL A 703 42.55 -2.25 10.36
N ALA A 704 42.87 -3.51 10.09
CA ALA A 704 44.15 -3.91 9.52
C ALA A 704 43.93 -4.54 8.14
N VAL A 705 44.69 -4.10 7.13
CA VAL A 705 44.66 -4.67 5.78
C VAL A 705 46.03 -5.28 5.47
N ARG A 706 46.08 -6.58 5.19
CA ARG A 706 47.29 -7.31 4.76
C ARG A 706 46.93 -8.48 3.86
N ASP A 707 47.73 -8.73 2.84
CA ASP A 707 47.59 -9.88 1.93
C ASP A 707 46.17 -10.03 1.32
N GLY A 708 45.53 -8.90 1.00
CA GLY A 708 44.16 -8.88 0.45
C GLY A 708 43.04 -9.17 1.46
N LEU A 709 43.38 -9.28 2.75
CA LEU A 709 42.42 -9.46 3.86
C LEU A 709 42.32 -8.18 4.70
N MET A 710 41.09 -7.77 4.98
CA MET A 710 40.76 -6.64 5.84
C MET A 710 40.13 -7.17 7.14
N ILE A 711 40.83 -7.02 8.26
CA ILE A 711 40.40 -7.45 9.59
C ILE A 711 39.85 -6.24 10.35
N ASN A 712 38.56 -6.25 10.61
CA ASN A 712 37.82 -5.16 11.24
C ASN A 712 37.51 -5.49 12.69
N ARG A 713 38.08 -4.73 13.63
CA ARG A 713 37.88 -4.95 15.05
C ARG A 713 36.54 -4.40 15.52
N MET A 714 35.55 -5.26 15.71
CA MET A 714 34.19 -4.84 16.09
C MET A 714 34.07 -4.45 17.56
N ASN A 715 34.51 -5.33 18.46
CA ASN A 715 34.38 -5.17 19.91
C ASN A 715 35.41 -6.02 20.64
N GLY A 716 35.31 -6.17 21.97
CA GLY A 716 36.25 -6.93 22.78
C GLY A 716 36.42 -8.41 22.43
N THR A 717 35.45 -9.05 21.76
CA THR A 717 35.42 -10.50 21.52
C THR A 717 35.25 -10.90 20.06
N GLN A 718 34.97 -9.94 19.15
CA GLN A 718 34.63 -10.23 17.75
C GLN A 718 35.45 -9.38 16.77
N ALA A 719 35.72 -9.96 15.61
CA ALA A 719 36.24 -9.25 14.45
C ALA A 719 35.61 -9.83 13.17
N SER A 720 35.42 -8.99 12.15
CA SER A 720 35.00 -9.43 10.81
C SER A 720 36.18 -9.36 9.84
N ILE A 721 36.23 -10.28 8.89
CA ILE A 721 37.34 -10.46 7.95
C ILE A 721 36.78 -10.41 6.54
N TRP A 722 37.22 -9.43 5.77
CA TRP A 722 36.70 -9.15 4.42
C TRP A 722 37.79 -9.39 3.39
N HIS A 723 37.50 -10.20 2.36
CA HIS A 723 38.46 -10.46 1.29
C HIS A 723 38.37 -9.37 0.20
N VAL A 724 39.27 -8.39 0.29
CA VAL A 724 39.34 -7.22 -0.60
C VAL A 724 40.31 -7.39 -1.77
N GLY A 725 41.18 -8.40 -1.74
CA GLY A 725 42.20 -8.65 -2.75
C GLY A 725 41.67 -9.01 -4.15
N PRO A 726 42.46 -8.83 -5.22
CA PRO A 726 42.04 -9.06 -6.61
C PRO A 726 42.08 -10.54 -7.06
N GLY A 727 42.24 -11.50 -6.14
CA GLY A 727 42.40 -12.93 -6.40
C GLY A 727 41.28 -13.81 -5.80
N ALA A 728 41.49 -15.13 -5.80
CA ALA A 728 40.63 -16.04 -5.06
C ALA A 728 40.89 -15.89 -3.55
N PRO A 729 39.84 -15.93 -2.70
CA PRO A 729 40.03 -15.87 -1.26
C PRO A 729 40.83 -17.09 -0.76
N PRO A 730 41.63 -16.94 0.30
CA PRO A 730 42.22 -18.09 0.99
C PRO A 730 41.10 -18.99 1.56
N ALA A 731 41.40 -20.28 1.71
CA ALA A 731 40.47 -21.20 2.36
C ALA A 731 40.28 -20.78 3.84
N MET A 732 39.03 -20.71 4.29
CA MET A 732 38.71 -20.39 5.68
C MET A 732 39.42 -21.38 6.61
N PRO A 733 40.06 -20.94 7.71
CA PRO A 733 40.71 -21.83 8.65
C PRO A 733 39.69 -22.74 9.34
N ASP A 734 40.02 -24.03 9.47
CA ASP A 734 39.22 -24.96 10.26
C ASP A 734 39.37 -24.63 11.75
N GLY A 735 38.29 -24.15 12.37
CA GLY A 735 38.30 -23.85 13.80
C GLY A 735 36.93 -23.39 14.32
N PRO A 736 36.61 -23.64 15.61
CA PRO A 736 35.29 -23.37 16.18
C PRO A 736 35.00 -21.86 16.35
N HIS A 737 35.99 -21.01 16.09
CA HIS A 737 35.89 -19.56 16.24
C HIS A 737 35.47 -18.85 14.96
N TYR A 738 35.51 -19.53 13.81
CA TYR A 738 35.23 -18.94 12.50
C TYR A 738 33.82 -19.27 12.02
N THR A 739 33.19 -18.29 11.37
CA THR A 739 31.90 -18.47 10.71
C THR A 739 31.97 -17.87 9.33
N ASP A 740 31.61 -18.65 8.31
CA ASP A 740 31.38 -18.12 6.96
C ASP A 740 30.08 -17.34 6.95
N THR A 741 30.21 -16.05 6.68
CA THR A 741 29.10 -15.10 6.67
C THR A 741 28.83 -14.53 5.27
N THR A 742 29.52 -15.05 4.25
CA THR A 742 29.45 -14.57 2.86
C THR A 742 28.00 -14.49 2.37
N ASP A 743 27.21 -15.54 2.60
CA ASP A 743 25.82 -15.59 2.13
C ASP A 743 24.82 -14.85 3.03
N SER A 744 25.26 -14.37 4.20
CA SER A 744 24.38 -13.73 5.21
C SER A 744 24.38 -12.19 5.15
N HIS A 745 25.32 -11.58 4.40
CA HIS A 745 25.48 -10.14 4.33
C HIS A 745 25.36 -9.63 2.88
N CYS A 746 24.91 -8.38 2.76
CA CYS A 746 25.16 -7.55 1.59
C CYS A 746 26.45 -6.77 1.82
N TRP A 747 27.31 -6.67 0.81
CA TRP A 747 28.56 -5.92 0.88
C TRP A 747 28.69 -5.00 -0.33
N LEU A 748 28.82 -3.71 -0.07
CA LEU A 748 28.89 -2.64 -1.06
C LEU A 748 30.20 -1.86 -0.93
N ALA A 749 30.71 -1.37 -2.07
CA ALA A 749 31.75 -0.36 -2.12
C ALA A 749 31.23 0.92 -2.77
N LEU A 750 31.52 2.06 -2.13
CA LEU A 750 31.33 3.40 -2.64
C LEU A 750 32.70 3.99 -2.96
N LEU A 751 32.96 4.29 -4.24
CA LEU A 751 34.22 4.87 -4.70
C LEU A 751 33.97 6.17 -5.49
N GLY A 752 34.71 7.23 -5.19
CA GLY A 752 34.71 8.48 -5.96
C GLY A 752 34.69 9.75 -5.10
N ASP A 753 35.01 10.89 -5.70
CA ASP A 753 35.24 12.14 -4.97
C ASP A 753 33.97 12.70 -4.30
N SER A 754 32.78 12.38 -4.82
CA SER A 754 31.48 12.78 -4.23
C SER A 754 30.94 11.80 -3.18
N VAL A 755 31.71 10.79 -2.75
CA VAL A 755 31.27 9.83 -1.70
C VAL A 755 30.91 10.51 -0.37
N PRO A 756 31.65 11.53 0.14
CA PRO A 756 31.25 12.24 1.34
C PRO A 756 29.86 12.89 1.24
N GLU A 757 29.58 13.57 0.12
CA GLU A 757 28.29 14.21 -0.16
C GLU A 757 27.14 13.19 -0.18
N VAL A 758 27.35 12.03 -0.81
CA VAL A 758 26.38 10.92 -0.78
C VAL A 758 26.11 10.48 0.66
N LEU A 759 27.16 10.26 1.46
CA LEU A 759 27.03 9.69 2.80
C LEU A 759 26.44 10.67 3.82
N GLU A 760 26.72 11.97 3.71
CA GLU A 760 26.07 13.02 4.53
C GLU A 760 24.55 13.01 4.37
N SER A 761 24.03 12.61 3.21
CA SER A 761 22.58 12.55 2.96
C SER A 761 21.89 11.32 3.54
N VAL A 762 22.65 10.32 4.02
CA VAL A 762 22.10 9.00 4.40
C VAL A 762 22.52 8.52 5.80
N THR A 763 23.42 9.22 6.49
CA THR A 763 23.81 8.90 7.86
C THR A 763 24.28 10.12 8.64
N ASP A 764 23.98 10.16 9.94
CA ASP A 764 24.50 11.17 10.89
C ASP A 764 25.87 10.76 11.48
N LEU A 765 26.44 9.64 11.02
CA LEU A 765 27.75 9.19 11.47
C LEU A 765 28.85 10.12 10.94
N ASP A 766 29.73 10.57 11.82
CA ASP A 766 30.96 11.25 11.42
C ASP A 766 31.98 10.23 10.86
N LEU A 767 31.74 9.81 9.62
CA LEU A 767 32.56 8.82 8.92
C LEU A 767 33.90 9.38 8.46
N PHE A 768 34.06 10.70 8.45
CA PHE A 768 35.20 11.41 7.89
C PHE A 768 36.00 12.22 8.91
N ASP A 769 35.74 12.05 10.21
CA ASP A 769 36.52 12.64 11.31
C ASP A 769 38.05 12.60 11.04
N PRO A 770 38.71 13.76 10.89
CA PRO A 770 40.14 13.83 10.61
C PRO A 770 41.01 13.32 11.76
N ALA A 771 40.46 13.19 12.98
CA ALA A 771 41.17 12.63 14.13
C ALA A 771 41.30 11.09 14.08
N ARG A 772 40.55 10.41 13.21
CA ARG A 772 40.58 8.95 13.09
C ARG A 772 41.55 8.49 12.01
N ALA A 773 42.50 7.63 12.38
CA ALA A 773 43.37 6.98 11.42
C ALA A 773 42.57 6.05 10.49
N ARG A 774 42.74 6.18 9.17
CA ARG A 774 42.07 5.34 8.16
C ARG A 774 43.02 4.22 7.69
N PRO A 775 42.53 3.00 7.39
CA PRO A 775 41.13 2.57 7.43
C PRO A 775 40.59 2.47 8.87
N CYS A 776 39.32 2.83 9.08
CA CYS A 776 38.65 2.69 10.37
C CYS A 776 37.23 2.13 10.21
N LEU A 777 36.78 1.40 11.24
CA LEU A 777 35.45 0.79 11.32
C LEU A 777 34.54 1.67 12.18
N THR A 778 33.36 1.96 11.66
CA THR A 778 32.25 2.60 12.38
C THR A 778 31.08 1.64 12.40
N GLN A 779 30.50 1.41 13.58
CA GLN A 779 29.23 0.70 13.72
C GLN A 779 28.13 1.76 13.84
N GLY A 780 27.10 1.67 13.00
CA GLY A 780 25.99 2.60 13.10
C GLY A 780 25.05 2.50 11.92
N PRO A 781 23.91 3.21 11.98
CA PRO A 781 22.95 3.11 10.91
C PRO A 781 23.38 3.93 9.69
N VAL A 782 23.30 3.32 8.50
CA VAL A 782 23.17 4.04 7.23
C VAL A 782 21.76 3.77 6.73
N LEU A 783 21.00 4.80 6.36
CA LEU A 783 19.57 4.65 6.01
C LEU A 783 18.74 3.89 7.06
N HIS A 784 19.03 4.13 8.35
CA HIS A 784 18.44 3.40 9.49
C HIS A 784 18.72 1.89 9.55
N VAL A 785 19.58 1.35 8.68
CA VAL A 785 20.00 -0.06 8.71
C VAL A 785 21.31 -0.19 9.48
N PRO A 786 21.40 -1.08 10.51
CA PRO A 786 22.65 -1.33 11.22
C PRO A 786 23.73 -1.85 10.27
N CYS A 787 24.81 -1.08 10.13
CA CYS A 787 25.90 -1.37 9.19
C CYS A 787 27.25 -1.46 9.89
N GLN A 788 28.14 -2.27 9.32
CA GLN A 788 29.57 -2.14 9.47
C GLN A 788 30.08 -1.23 8.34
N VAL A 789 30.55 -0.04 8.69
CA VAL A 789 31.04 0.94 7.72
C VAL A 789 32.54 1.08 7.89
N VAL A 790 33.30 0.73 6.85
CA VAL A 790 34.75 0.93 6.83
C VAL A 790 35.07 2.13 5.94
N THR A 791 35.51 3.22 6.55
CA THR A 791 36.08 4.35 5.82
C THR A 791 37.51 3.98 5.47
N TRP A 792 37.74 3.51 4.24
CA TRP A 792 39.07 3.08 3.79
C TRP A 792 39.93 4.29 3.40
N ARG A 793 39.35 5.25 2.67
CA ARG A 793 39.91 6.57 2.33
C ARG A 793 38.79 7.61 2.28
N GLU A 794 39.11 8.88 2.06
CA GLU A 794 38.09 9.97 1.94
C GLU A 794 37.07 9.73 0.83
N ASN A 795 37.51 9.11 -0.25
CA ASN A 795 36.70 8.81 -1.42
C ASN A 795 36.42 7.31 -1.58
N ALA A 796 36.61 6.50 -0.52
CA ALA A 796 36.41 5.06 -0.56
C ALA A 796 35.84 4.52 0.75
N VAL A 797 34.56 4.13 0.71
CA VAL A 797 33.82 3.60 1.86
C VAL A 797 33.23 2.24 1.52
N LEU A 798 33.40 1.28 2.43
CA LEU A 798 32.82 -0.04 2.31
C LEU A 798 31.71 -0.21 3.34
N ILE A 799 30.58 -0.77 2.93
CA ILE A 799 29.41 -0.95 3.79
C ILE A 799 28.98 -2.40 3.75
N ALA A 800 28.90 -3.04 4.91
CA ALA A 800 28.34 -4.39 5.06
C ALA A 800 27.17 -4.39 6.05
N PHE A 801 26.08 -5.07 5.68
CA PHE A 801 24.86 -5.14 6.47
C PHE A 801 24.08 -6.43 6.18
N SER A 802 23.03 -6.70 6.96
CA SER A 802 22.23 -7.91 6.78
C SER A 802 21.64 -7.99 5.38
N ARG A 803 21.80 -9.17 4.75
CA ARG A 803 21.37 -9.44 3.38
C ARG A 803 19.90 -9.07 3.10
N GLY A 804 19.03 -9.16 4.11
CA GLY A 804 17.59 -8.87 3.98
C GLY A 804 17.26 -7.43 3.59
N TYR A 805 18.18 -6.49 3.78
CA TYR A 805 17.99 -5.09 3.40
C TYR A 805 18.57 -4.74 2.02
N GLY A 806 19.27 -5.65 1.34
CA GLY A 806 20.09 -5.35 0.16
C GLY A 806 19.38 -4.54 -0.92
N LEU A 807 18.20 -5.00 -1.35
CA LEU A 807 17.44 -4.36 -2.43
C LEU A 807 16.98 -2.96 -2.06
N THR A 808 16.28 -2.81 -0.93
CA THR A 808 15.73 -1.52 -0.49
C THR A 808 16.83 -0.54 -0.09
N PHE A 809 17.94 -1.03 0.47
CA PHE A 809 19.09 -0.20 0.82
C PHE A 809 19.75 0.39 -0.43
N VAL A 810 19.97 -0.41 -1.47
CA VAL A 810 20.56 0.07 -2.73
C VAL A 810 19.63 1.03 -3.47
N GLU A 811 18.34 0.74 -3.53
CA GLU A 811 17.35 1.65 -4.13
C GLU A 811 17.34 3.02 -3.42
N ALA A 812 17.26 3.02 -2.08
CA ALA A 812 17.28 4.25 -1.29
C ALA A 812 18.62 4.99 -1.38
N LEU A 813 19.75 4.27 -1.40
CA LEU A 813 21.08 4.87 -1.53
C LEU A 813 21.26 5.53 -2.91
N LEU A 814 20.81 4.88 -3.99
CA LEU A 814 20.85 5.44 -5.35
C LEU A 814 19.91 6.63 -5.52
N GLU A 815 18.72 6.59 -4.90
CA GLU A 815 17.78 7.72 -4.90
C GLU A 815 18.39 8.92 -4.16
N SER A 816 18.86 8.71 -2.93
CA SER A 816 19.47 9.77 -2.13
C SER A 816 20.74 10.32 -2.78
N GLY A 817 21.60 9.46 -3.33
CA GLY A 817 22.85 9.84 -3.98
C GLY A 817 22.70 10.44 -5.39
N ARG A 818 21.48 10.54 -5.94
CA ARG A 818 21.26 11.04 -7.31
C ARG A 818 21.78 12.47 -7.51
N HIS A 819 21.66 13.34 -6.50
CA HIS A 819 22.13 14.72 -6.56
C HIS A 819 23.67 14.80 -6.72
N ALA A 820 24.40 13.86 -6.13
CA ALA A 820 25.85 13.73 -6.19
C ALA A 820 26.34 12.86 -7.37
N GLY A 821 25.43 12.49 -8.28
CA GLY A 821 25.73 11.71 -9.48
C GLY A 821 26.01 10.22 -9.22
N LEU A 822 25.54 9.67 -8.10
CA LEU A 822 25.77 8.27 -7.74
C LEU A 822 25.20 7.32 -8.81
N ARG A 823 26.03 6.37 -9.25
CA ARG A 823 25.66 5.38 -10.26
C ARG A 823 26.18 3.97 -9.94
N PRO A 824 25.54 2.92 -10.46
CA PRO A 824 26.12 1.57 -10.43
C PRO A 824 27.45 1.49 -11.20
N ALA A 825 28.35 0.63 -10.74
CA ALA A 825 29.59 0.26 -11.44
C ALA A 825 29.96 -1.21 -11.21
N GLY A 826 30.70 -1.79 -12.15
CA GLY A 826 31.10 -3.20 -12.10
C GLY A 826 32.25 -3.48 -11.13
N GLU A 827 32.41 -4.76 -10.74
CA GLU A 827 33.46 -5.21 -9.79
C GLU A 827 34.89 -4.89 -10.26
N ARG A 828 35.12 -4.81 -11.58
CA ARG A 828 36.45 -4.53 -12.13
C ARG A 828 36.99 -3.18 -11.65
N LEU A 829 36.13 -2.18 -11.54
CA LEU A 829 36.50 -0.85 -11.06
C LEU A 829 37.04 -0.89 -9.62
N PHE A 830 36.39 -1.67 -8.73
CA PHE A 830 36.88 -1.89 -7.37
C PHE A 830 38.24 -2.63 -7.38
N THR A 831 38.36 -3.67 -8.21
CA THR A 831 39.58 -4.48 -8.30
C THR A 831 40.77 -3.67 -8.81
N ASP A 832 40.57 -2.84 -9.83
CA ASP A 832 41.60 -1.96 -10.39
C ASP A 832 41.97 -0.84 -9.41
N TRP A 833 40.99 -0.30 -8.68
CA TRP A 833 41.23 0.69 -7.61
C TRP A 833 42.08 0.12 -6.47
N VAL A 834 41.79 -1.10 -6.01
CA VAL A 834 42.60 -1.78 -4.98
C VAL A 834 44.03 -2.01 -5.49
N ARG A 835 44.20 -2.49 -6.73
CA ARG A 835 45.53 -2.70 -7.34
C ARG A 835 46.36 -1.42 -7.46
N ALA A 836 45.73 -0.31 -7.85
CA ALA A 836 46.37 1.00 -7.95
C ALA A 836 46.69 1.61 -6.58
N SER A 837 46.09 1.08 -5.51
CA SER A 837 46.23 1.55 -4.13
C SER A 837 47.26 0.77 -3.30
N ASP A 838 47.62 -0.44 -3.73
CA ASP A 838 48.64 -1.33 -3.15
C ASP A 838 50.03 -1.17 -3.80
N GLY A 839 50.14 -0.34 -4.86
CA GLY A 839 51.42 0.14 -5.42
C GLY A 839 51.75 1.52 -4.89
#